data_AF-A0A0G3UHN0-F1
#
_entry.id   AF-A0A0G3UHN0-F1
#
_cell.length_a   1.000
_cell.length_b   1.000
_cell.length_c   1.000
_cell.angle_alpha   90.00
_cell.angle_beta   90.00
_cell.angle_gamma   90.00
#
_symmetry.space_group_name_H-M   'P 1'
#
loop_
_entity.id
_entity.type
_entity.pdbx_description
1 polymer ?
#
loop_
_entity_poly.entity_id
_entity_poly.type
_entity_poly.pdbx_seq_one_letter_code
_entity_poly.pdbx_strand_id
1 'polypeptide(L)'
;MDFGTPGSTHAPAELAWLRGVDACTMGAYPQAEEEFRAAVRLDPAMADAWLGLHALRVDTTNALLRMYAHRDRFGEQRARHRRTLNSWYWLGWWVQPVLESPRDLLLAHASHWLDGRHVPELDQALAALPPVDTDPQVRFLHACRAYLVKDWEQLVRHTEPLVDDPLLGIEAGLFGGMARVRLEMYGQAEPLLSTALMRCRSEQPQRKELRYWLARAHEGTGRSAAALPLYRAVHRVDPAFMDTAARLTAIEDSDYVDGADGYAGFGGHVAGGVAGHGLSPLGGDFAAVALGGGGGPVQDIAADGQLDGDPPAAPEPPGQRFAPPSDAGRTQGVRRKASVPPQGAPVGLPPGPADPRALAEALAELERMVGLEPVKRQVKALSAQLHMARLRAGQGLPVQPPKRHFVFSGPSGTGKTTVARILGRVFYALGLLGGDHLVEAQRADLVGEFLGQTAVKANELIDSAIGGVLFVDEAYSLSNSGYSKGDAYGDEALQVLLKRAEDNRDHLVVILAGYPAGMDRLLATNPGLSSRFTTRVDFPSYRPLELTAIGGVLADANGDRWDEEALDELRSISGHVVEQGWIDELGNGRFLRTLYEKSCAYRDLRLAGFAGEPSRDDLATLRLADLMQAYGEVLSGRGPQDRDRPEPPPM
;
A
#
# COMPACT_ATOMS: atom_id res chain seq x y z
N MET A 1 -29.88 -31.28 -56.55
CA MET A 1 -30.68 -31.26 -55.32
C MET A 1 -30.16 -32.40 -54.48
N ASP A 2 -29.87 -32.17 -53.20
CA ASP A 2 -30.03 -33.21 -52.17
C ASP A 2 -30.18 -32.49 -50.82
N PHE A 3 -31.38 -32.56 -50.24
CA PHE A 3 -31.76 -31.87 -49.02
C PHE A 3 -32.23 -32.91 -48.01
N GLY A 4 -31.38 -33.31 -47.06
CA GLY A 4 -31.82 -34.30 -46.07
C GLY A 4 -30.77 -34.98 -45.20
N THR A 5 -30.08 -34.23 -44.33
CA THR A 5 -29.63 -34.76 -43.03
C THR A 5 -30.38 -34.03 -41.91
N PRO A 6 -31.36 -34.67 -41.25
CA PRO A 6 -32.19 -34.00 -40.25
C PRO A 6 -31.51 -33.95 -38.88
N GLY A 7 -31.58 -32.79 -38.22
CA GLY A 7 -31.49 -32.70 -36.75
C GLY A 7 -30.09 -32.57 -36.15
N SER A 8 -29.48 -31.39 -36.26
CA SER A 8 -28.54 -30.89 -35.24
C SER A 8 -28.83 -29.41 -34.94
N THR A 9 -29.95 -29.17 -34.23
CA THR A 9 -30.33 -27.86 -33.72
C THR A 9 -29.41 -27.49 -32.56
N HIS A 10 -28.19 -27.02 -32.89
CA HIS A 10 -27.25 -26.49 -31.89
C HIS A 10 -27.96 -25.45 -31.02
N ALA A 11 -27.78 -25.53 -29.71
CA ALA A 11 -28.43 -24.60 -28.79
C ALA A 11 -27.96 -23.16 -29.09
N PRO A 12 -28.79 -22.12 -28.87
CA PRO A 12 -28.36 -20.74 -29.09
C PRO A 12 -27.07 -20.35 -28.34
N ALA A 13 -26.83 -20.94 -27.15
CA ALA A 13 -25.58 -20.81 -26.39
C ALA A 13 -24.38 -21.49 -27.09
N GLU A 14 -24.58 -22.69 -27.64
CA GLU A 14 -23.58 -23.50 -28.34
C GLU A 14 -23.11 -22.80 -29.63
N LEU A 15 -24.04 -22.20 -30.37
CA LEU A 15 -23.72 -21.36 -31.54
C LEU A 15 -22.98 -20.08 -31.16
N ALA A 16 -23.31 -19.45 -30.03
CA ALA A 16 -22.58 -18.28 -29.54
C ALA A 16 -21.15 -18.65 -29.09
N TRP A 17 -20.99 -19.76 -28.37
CA TRP A 17 -19.67 -20.27 -27.99
C TRP A 17 -18.78 -20.57 -29.19
N LEU A 18 -19.31 -21.22 -30.23
CA LEU A 18 -18.59 -21.46 -31.49
C LEU A 18 -18.14 -20.17 -32.17
N ARG A 19 -19.03 -19.16 -32.28
CA ARG A 19 -18.65 -17.84 -32.83
C ARG A 19 -17.60 -17.13 -31.97
N GLY A 20 -17.64 -17.29 -30.65
CA GLY A 20 -16.61 -16.77 -29.74
C GLY A 20 -15.23 -17.40 -29.97
N VAL A 21 -15.16 -18.72 -30.12
CA VAL A 21 -13.91 -19.44 -30.42
C VAL A 21 -13.37 -19.08 -31.81
N ASP A 22 -14.24 -19.02 -32.82
CA ASP A 22 -13.83 -18.65 -34.18
C ASP A 22 -13.39 -17.17 -34.25
N ALA A 23 -14.04 -16.26 -33.51
CA ALA A 23 -13.62 -14.87 -33.36
C ALA A 23 -12.26 -14.74 -32.64
N CYS A 24 -12.02 -15.50 -31.56
CA CYS A 24 -10.69 -15.62 -30.94
C CYS A 24 -9.63 -16.09 -31.95
N THR A 25 -9.95 -17.10 -32.76
CA THR A 25 -9.06 -17.63 -33.80
C THR A 25 -8.72 -16.58 -34.87
N MET A 26 -9.65 -15.66 -35.15
CA MET A 26 -9.45 -14.52 -36.07
C MET A 26 -8.87 -13.26 -35.40
N GLY A 27 -8.54 -13.30 -34.10
CA GLY A 27 -8.05 -12.14 -33.33
C GLY A 27 -9.11 -11.07 -33.04
N ALA A 28 -10.39 -11.34 -33.31
CA ALA A 28 -11.51 -10.41 -33.12
C ALA A 28 -12.01 -10.40 -31.66
N TYR A 29 -11.10 -10.09 -30.72
CA TYR A 29 -11.34 -10.25 -29.28
C TYR A 29 -12.61 -9.55 -28.72
N PRO A 30 -13.00 -8.33 -29.15
CA PRO A 30 -14.24 -7.69 -28.67
C PRO A 30 -15.50 -8.45 -29.10
N GLN A 31 -15.49 -9.04 -30.31
CA GLN A 31 -16.59 -9.89 -30.78
C GLN A 31 -16.61 -11.21 -30.01
N ALA A 32 -15.43 -11.80 -29.73
CA ALA A 32 -15.35 -12.99 -28.89
C ALA A 32 -15.89 -12.76 -27.47
N GLU A 33 -15.63 -11.59 -26.88
CA GLU A 33 -16.18 -11.18 -25.57
C GLU A 33 -17.71 -11.09 -25.61
N GLU A 34 -18.28 -10.46 -26.64
CA GLU A 34 -19.75 -10.38 -26.79
C GLU A 34 -20.39 -11.76 -26.96
N GLU A 35 -19.80 -12.63 -27.77
CA GLU A 35 -20.30 -13.97 -28.06
C GLU A 35 -20.17 -14.93 -26.86
N PHE A 36 -19.05 -14.90 -26.13
CA PHE A 36 -18.94 -15.65 -24.87
C PHE A 36 -19.88 -15.10 -23.79
N ARG A 37 -20.08 -13.77 -23.71
CA ARG A 37 -21.14 -13.19 -22.85
C ARG A 37 -22.53 -13.63 -23.29
N ALA A 38 -22.80 -13.78 -24.59
CA ALA A 38 -24.07 -14.31 -25.08
C ALA A 38 -24.25 -15.78 -24.68
N ALA A 39 -23.20 -16.61 -24.82
CA ALA A 39 -23.21 -18.00 -24.40
C ALA A 39 -23.53 -18.15 -22.91
N VAL A 40 -22.84 -17.45 -21.99
CA VAL A 40 -23.11 -17.55 -20.53
C VAL A 40 -24.41 -16.89 -20.09
N ARG A 41 -25.01 -15.99 -20.89
CA ARG A 41 -26.38 -15.50 -20.66
C ARG A 41 -27.46 -16.53 -21.02
N LEU A 42 -27.15 -17.43 -21.97
CA LEU A 42 -28.09 -18.43 -22.50
C LEU A 42 -27.94 -19.79 -21.78
N ASP A 43 -26.71 -20.17 -21.43
CA ASP A 43 -26.38 -21.29 -20.55
C ASP A 43 -25.33 -20.85 -19.51
N PRO A 44 -25.76 -20.34 -18.33
CA PRO A 44 -24.86 -19.93 -17.26
C PRO A 44 -23.97 -21.05 -16.71
N ALA A 45 -24.28 -22.31 -17.01
CA ALA A 45 -23.51 -23.48 -16.59
C ALA A 45 -22.53 -23.98 -17.68
N MET A 46 -22.38 -23.27 -18.80
CA MET A 46 -21.42 -23.60 -19.87
C MET A 46 -20.00 -23.20 -19.45
N ALA A 47 -19.30 -24.09 -18.74
CA ALA A 47 -17.95 -23.82 -18.21
C ALA A 47 -16.92 -23.42 -19.29
N ASP A 48 -17.00 -23.99 -20.50
CA ASP A 48 -16.11 -23.60 -21.61
C ASP A 48 -16.38 -22.18 -22.16
N ALA A 49 -17.53 -21.57 -21.89
CA ALA A 49 -17.79 -20.17 -22.24
C ALA A 49 -17.22 -19.21 -21.19
N TRP A 50 -17.28 -19.60 -19.91
CA TRP A 50 -16.54 -18.91 -18.84
C TRP A 50 -15.03 -19.00 -19.05
N LEU A 51 -14.51 -20.12 -19.58
CA LEU A 51 -13.11 -20.22 -20.01
C LEU A 51 -12.73 -19.21 -21.08
N GLY A 52 -13.65 -18.93 -22.02
CA GLY A 52 -13.49 -17.88 -23.04
C GLY A 52 -13.36 -16.48 -22.43
N LEU A 53 -14.24 -16.13 -21.50
CA LEU A 53 -14.16 -14.86 -20.76
C LEU A 53 -12.87 -14.76 -19.93
N HIS A 54 -12.46 -15.85 -19.27
CA HIS A 54 -11.21 -15.92 -18.51
C HIS A 54 -9.97 -15.77 -19.41
N ALA A 55 -9.96 -16.36 -20.61
CA ALA A 55 -8.91 -16.18 -21.62
C ALA A 55 -8.81 -14.72 -22.09
N LEU A 56 -9.95 -14.06 -22.33
CA LEU A 56 -10.05 -12.65 -22.69
C LEU A 56 -9.81 -11.68 -21.50
N ARG A 57 -9.46 -12.19 -20.31
CA ARG A 57 -9.24 -11.43 -19.06
C ARG A 57 -10.47 -10.68 -18.53
N VAL A 58 -11.66 -11.04 -18.99
CA VAL A 58 -12.95 -10.45 -18.58
C VAL A 58 -13.44 -11.12 -17.31
N ASP A 59 -13.55 -10.35 -16.22
CA ASP A 59 -14.12 -10.78 -14.93
C ASP A 59 -13.57 -12.13 -14.44
N THR A 60 -12.23 -12.24 -14.43
CA THR A 60 -11.52 -13.53 -14.26
C THR A 60 -11.88 -14.27 -12.97
N THR A 61 -12.12 -13.56 -11.87
CA THR A 61 -12.55 -14.16 -10.59
C THR A 61 -13.91 -14.85 -10.70
N ASN A 62 -14.94 -14.14 -11.18
CA ASN A 62 -16.28 -14.72 -11.38
C ASN A 62 -16.23 -15.85 -12.40
N ALA A 63 -15.51 -15.66 -13.52
CA ALA A 63 -15.34 -16.69 -14.54
C ALA A 63 -14.70 -17.97 -13.97
N LEU A 64 -13.67 -17.86 -13.11
CA LEU A 64 -13.03 -18.99 -12.46
C LEU A 64 -13.96 -19.70 -11.47
N LEU A 65 -14.65 -18.96 -10.61
CA LEU A 65 -15.62 -19.51 -9.67
C LEU A 65 -16.80 -20.18 -10.40
N ARG A 66 -17.24 -19.64 -11.54
CA ARG A 66 -18.28 -20.24 -12.41
C ARG A 66 -17.80 -21.50 -13.11
N MET A 67 -16.57 -21.51 -13.63
CA MET A 67 -15.96 -22.74 -14.17
C MET A 67 -15.90 -23.82 -13.09
N TYR A 68 -15.43 -23.50 -11.88
CA TYR A 68 -15.33 -24.47 -10.78
C TYR A 68 -16.70 -24.96 -10.28
N ALA A 69 -17.69 -24.09 -10.18
CA ALA A 69 -19.07 -24.45 -9.82
C ALA A 69 -19.74 -25.38 -10.85
N HIS A 70 -19.29 -25.35 -12.10
CA HIS A 70 -19.79 -26.18 -13.20
C HIS A 70 -18.70 -27.09 -13.80
N ARG A 71 -17.70 -27.48 -12.98
CA ARG A 71 -16.50 -28.23 -13.37
C ARG A 71 -16.78 -29.56 -14.09
N ASP A 72 -17.91 -30.20 -13.78
CA ASP A 72 -18.34 -31.45 -14.41
C ASP A 72 -18.70 -31.27 -15.91
N ARG A 73 -18.83 -30.01 -16.37
CA ARG A 73 -19.02 -29.61 -17.78
C ARG A 73 -17.78 -28.93 -18.38
N PHE A 74 -16.65 -28.89 -17.68
CA PHE A 74 -15.43 -28.25 -18.17
C PHE A 74 -14.78 -29.10 -19.26
N GLY A 75 -14.63 -28.55 -20.47
CA GLY A 75 -14.21 -29.27 -21.67
C GLY A 75 -15.35 -29.89 -22.48
N GLU A 76 -16.62 -29.80 -22.04
CA GLU A 76 -17.77 -30.38 -22.75
C GLU A 76 -17.86 -29.88 -24.21
N GLN A 77 -17.80 -28.57 -24.42
CA GLN A 77 -17.94 -27.96 -25.74
C GLN A 77 -16.67 -28.15 -26.58
N ARG A 78 -15.50 -28.04 -25.95
CA ARG A 78 -14.20 -28.28 -26.59
C ARG A 78 -14.08 -29.70 -27.14
N ALA A 79 -14.51 -30.70 -26.37
CA ALA A 79 -14.56 -32.10 -26.81
C ALA A 79 -15.64 -32.32 -27.89
N ARG A 80 -16.87 -31.84 -27.66
CA ARG A 80 -18.02 -31.98 -28.57
C ARG A 80 -17.75 -31.42 -29.97
N HIS A 81 -17.10 -30.26 -30.05
CA HIS A 81 -16.84 -29.55 -31.31
C HIS A 81 -15.41 -29.72 -31.86
N ARG A 82 -14.53 -30.45 -31.14
CA ARG A 82 -13.10 -30.60 -31.47
C ARG A 82 -12.41 -29.25 -31.69
N ARG A 83 -12.71 -28.29 -30.81
CA ARG A 83 -12.19 -26.91 -30.83
C ARG A 83 -11.26 -26.71 -29.64
N THR A 84 -10.08 -26.14 -29.91
CA THR A 84 -9.14 -25.73 -28.88
C THR A 84 -9.53 -24.37 -28.30
N LEU A 85 -9.57 -24.30 -26.98
CA LEU A 85 -9.64 -23.06 -26.20
C LEU A 85 -9.00 -23.37 -24.85
N ASN A 86 -8.10 -22.50 -24.42
CA ASN A 86 -7.42 -22.56 -23.14
C ASN A 86 -7.25 -21.15 -22.59
N SER A 87 -6.74 -21.07 -21.37
CA SER A 87 -6.35 -19.82 -20.72
C SER A 87 -5.06 -20.04 -19.95
N TRP A 88 -4.67 -19.10 -19.10
CA TRP A 88 -3.60 -19.30 -18.12
C TRP A 88 -4.00 -18.69 -16.77
N TYR A 89 -3.54 -19.31 -15.70
CA TYR A 89 -3.73 -18.85 -14.32
C TYR A 89 -2.37 -18.55 -13.68
N TRP A 90 -2.37 -17.86 -12.54
CA TRP A 90 -1.17 -17.72 -11.72
C TRP A 90 -1.11 -18.87 -10.73
N LEU A 91 0.04 -19.53 -10.63
CA LEU A 91 0.36 -20.54 -9.63
C LEU A 91 1.47 -19.94 -8.74
N GLY A 92 1.13 -19.57 -7.51
CA GLY A 92 1.99 -18.71 -6.70
C GLY A 92 2.12 -17.30 -7.30
N TRP A 93 3.33 -16.75 -7.33
CA TRP A 93 3.62 -15.36 -7.67
C TRP A 93 4.00 -15.14 -9.14
N TRP A 94 4.74 -16.08 -9.75
CA TRP A 94 5.37 -15.86 -11.06
C TRP A 94 5.06 -16.94 -12.09
N VAL A 95 4.75 -18.16 -11.66
CA VAL A 95 4.47 -19.28 -12.57
C VAL A 95 3.08 -19.13 -13.21
N GLN A 96 3.01 -19.35 -14.52
CA GLN A 96 1.75 -19.30 -15.29
C GLN A 96 1.49 -20.63 -16.02
N PRO A 97 0.82 -21.62 -15.40
CA PRO A 97 0.42 -22.83 -16.10
C PRO A 97 -0.78 -22.55 -17.01
N VAL A 98 -0.92 -23.38 -18.05
CA VAL A 98 -2.09 -23.38 -18.93
C VAL A 98 -3.31 -23.92 -18.17
N LEU A 99 -4.44 -23.23 -18.30
CA LEU A 99 -5.75 -23.71 -17.85
C LEU A 99 -6.45 -24.36 -19.04
N GLU A 100 -6.40 -25.70 -19.12
CA GLU A 100 -7.09 -26.45 -20.17
C GLU A 100 -7.78 -27.74 -19.70
N SER A 101 -7.22 -28.49 -18.74
CA SER A 101 -7.83 -29.72 -18.23
C SER A 101 -8.61 -29.51 -16.93
N PRO A 102 -9.52 -30.44 -16.53
CA PRO A 102 -10.21 -30.36 -15.25
C PRO A 102 -9.26 -30.32 -14.04
N ARG A 103 -8.08 -30.96 -14.13
CA ARG A 103 -7.00 -30.85 -13.11
C ARG A 103 -6.55 -29.41 -12.96
N ASP A 104 -6.29 -28.72 -14.07
CA ASP A 104 -5.79 -27.35 -14.06
C ASP A 104 -6.85 -26.37 -13.54
N LEU A 105 -8.14 -26.69 -13.70
CA LEU A 105 -9.24 -25.94 -13.08
C LEU A 105 -9.27 -26.11 -11.55
N LEU A 106 -8.99 -27.31 -11.02
CA LEU A 106 -8.85 -27.51 -9.57
C LEU A 106 -7.64 -26.73 -9.02
N LEU A 107 -6.50 -26.78 -9.72
CA LEU A 107 -5.29 -26.03 -9.35
C LEU A 107 -5.49 -24.51 -9.43
N ALA A 108 -6.15 -24.02 -10.49
CA ALA A 108 -6.49 -22.60 -10.61
C ALA A 108 -7.45 -22.14 -9.51
N HIS A 109 -8.45 -22.96 -9.16
CA HIS A 109 -9.36 -22.68 -8.04
C HIS A 109 -8.62 -22.68 -6.70
N ALA A 110 -7.74 -23.64 -6.41
CA ALA A 110 -6.93 -23.61 -5.20
C ALA A 110 -5.99 -22.39 -5.16
N SER A 111 -5.35 -22.06 -6.30
CA SER A 111 -4.47 -20.88 -6.43
C SER A 111 -5.21 -19.53 -6.32
N HIS A 112 -6.53 -19.51 -6.50
CA HIS A 112 -7.36 -18.31 -6.25
C HIS A 112 -7.29 -17.89 -4.77
N TRP A 113 -7.24 -18.86 -3.86
CA TRP A 113 -7.26 -18.68 -2.41
C TRP A 113 -5.85 -18.54 -1.79
N LEU A 114 -4.80 -18.38 -2.62
CA LEU A 114 -3.45 -18.01 -2.15
C LEU A 114 -3.37 -16.53 -1.73
N ASP A 115 -4.22 -16.19 -0.79
CA ASP A 115 -4.51 -14.82 -0.34
C ASP A 115 -4.32 -14.70 1.19
N GLY A 116 -4.38 -15.79 1.95
CA GLY A 116 -4.13 -15.76 3.40
C GLY A 116 -5.26 -15.17 4.26
N ARG A 117 -6.32 -14.61 3.65
CA ARG A 117 -7.62 -14.40 4.31
C ARG A 117 -8.42 -15.69 4.32
N HIS A 118 -8.44 -16.36 3.18
CA HIS A 118 -9.31 -17.51 2.89
C HIS A 118 -8.54 -18.84 3.03
N VAL A 119 -7.79 -18.99 4.13
CA VAL A 119 -7.05 -20.22 4.43
C VAL A 119 -7.98 -21.45 4.58
N PRO A 120 -9.18 -21.34 5.19
CA PRO A 120 -10.13 -22.47 5.21
C PRO A 120 -10.60 -22.91 3.82
N GLU A 121 -10.86 -21.96 2.92
CA GLU A 121 -11.27 -22.21 1.53
C GLU A 121 -10.11 -22.77 0.70
N LEU A 122 -8.88 -22.30 0.94
CA LEU A 122 -7.65 -22.87 0.40
C LEU A 122 -7.47 -24.32 0.86
N ASP A 123 -7.62 -24.61 2.16
CA ASP A 123 -7.53 -25.97 2.71
C ASP A 123 -8.61 -26.90 2.13
N GLN A 124 -9.84 -26.40 1.95
CA GLN A 124 -10.90 -27.14 1.28
C GLN A 124 -10.59 -27.40 -0.20
N ALA A 125 -9.98 -26.44 -0.90
CA ALA A 125 -9.58 -26.60 -2.30
C ALA A 125 -8.36 -27.53 -2.46
N LEU A 126 -7.41 -27.50 -1.52
CA LEU A 126 -6.29 -28.45 -1.43
C LEU A 126 -6.78 -29.88 -1.15
N ALA A 127 -7.77 -30.05 -0.26
CA ALA A 127 -8.37 -31.35 0.03
C ALA A 127 -9.13 -31.96 -1.17
N ALA A 128 -9.40 -31.18 -2.23
CA ALA A 128 -9.97 -31.66 -3.49
C ALA A 128 -8.93 -32.00 -4.57
N LEU A 129 -7.64 -31.82 -4.30
CA LEU A 129 -6.53 -32.15 -5.21
C LEU A 129 -5.98 -33.57 -4.95
N PRO A 130 -5.20 -34.14 -5.89
CA PRO A 130 -4.42 -35.36 -5.66
C PRO A 130 -3.46 -35.24 -4.45
N PRO A 131 -3.01 -36.36 -3.84
CA PRO A 131 -2.07 -36.31 -2.72
C PRO A 131 -0.79 -35.54 -3.04
N VAL A 132 -0.29 -34.77 -2.06
CA VAL A 132 0.82 -33.80 -2.22
C VAL A 132 2.08 -34.35 -2.88
N ASP A 133 2.36 -35.64 -2.74
CA ASP A 133 3.55 -36.28 -3.33
C ASP A 133 3.40 -36.73 -4.78
N THR A 134 2.18 -36.69 -5.34
CA THR A 134 1.87 -37.19 -6.68
C THR A 134 2.02 -36.16 -7.79
N ASP A 135 2.08 -34.86 -7.47
CA ASP A 135 1.98 -33.77 -8.43
C ASP A 135 2.82 -32.55 -7.98
N PRO A 136 3.83 -32.10 -8.77
CA PRO A 136 4.67 -30.96 -8.42
C PRO A 136 3.90 -29.64 -8.19
N GLN A 137 2.82 -29.41 -8.94
CA GLN A 137 2.02 -28.18 -8.83
C GLN A 137 1.14 -28.22 -7.58
N VAL A 138 0.63 -29.39 -7.19
CA VAL A 138 -0.06 -29.56 -5.89
C VAL A 138 0.93 -29.38 -4.73
N ARG A 139 2.13 -29.99 -4.81
CA ARG A 139 3.19 -29.79 -3.80
C ARG A 139 3.54 -28.30 -3.65
N PHE A 140 3.59 -27.56 -4.77
CA PHE A 140 3.86 -26.13 -4.74
C PHE A 140 2.72 -25.31 -4.11
N LEU A 141 1.45 -25.65 -4.35
CA LEU A 141 0.33 -25.01 -3.63
C LEU A 141 0.38 -25.28 -2.12
N HIS A 142 0.74 -26.49 -1.70
CA HIS A 142 1.00 -26.79 -0.28
C HIS A 142 2.18 -25.99 0.29
N ALA A 143 3.22 -25.73 -0.52
CA ALA A 143 4.31 -24.81 -0.15
C ALA A 143 3.79 -23.37 0.04
N CYS A 144 3.05 -22.82 -0.92
CA CYS A 144 2.44 -21.49 -0.78
C CYS A 144 1.50 -21.40 0.44
N ARG A 145 0.74 -22.46 0.73
CA ARG A 145 -0.09 -22.56 1.94
C ARG A 145 0.74 -22.56 3.22
N ALA A 146 1.84 -23.32 3.28
CA ALA A 146 2.77 -23.32 4.42
C ALA A 146 3.40 -21.94 4.65
N TYR A 147 3.79 -21.24 3.57
CA TYR A 147 4.27 -19.85 3.62
C TYR A 147 3.24 -18.88 4.23
N LEU A 148 1.98 -18.94 3.78
CA LEU A 148 0.90 -18.06 4.27
C LEU A 148 0.65 -18.24 5.77
N VAL A 149 0.72 -19.47 6.29
CA VAL A 149 0.59 -19.75 7.74
C VAL A 149 1.90 -19.64 8.53
N LYS A 150 3.01 -19.24 7.88
CA LYS A 150 4.36 -19.11 8.45
C LYS A 150 4.95 -20.42 9.01
N ASP A 151 4.53 -21.56 8.48
CA ASP A 151 5.13 -22.87 8.77
C ASP A 151 6.38 -23.07 7.91
N TRP A 152 7.51 -22.56 8.40
CA TRP A 152 8.79 -22.60 7.69
C TRP A 152 9.34 -24.03 7.51
N GLU A 153 9.01 -24.96 8.42
CA GLU A 153 9.44 -26.36 8.30
C GLU A 153 8.71 -27.09 7.18
N GLN A 154 7.37 -26.99 7.11
CA GLN A 154 6.63 -27.55 5.98
C GLN A 154 6.95 -26.82 4.68
N LEU A 155 7.25 -25.52 4.73
CA LEU A 155 7.71 -24.81 3.55
C LEU A 155 9.02 -25.38 3.00
N VAL A 156 10.00 -25.68 3.86
CA VAL A 156 11.22 -26.41 3.48
C VAL A 156 10.89 -27.77 2.86
N ARG A 157 10.09 -28.60 3.54
CA ARG A 157 9.74 -29.96 3.10
C ARG A 157 8.97 -30.00 1.78
N HIS A 158 8.14 -29.00 1.49
CA HIS A 158 7.38 -28.91 0.25
C HIS A 158 8.16 -28.27 -0.91
N THR A 159 9.13 -27.38 -0.64
CA THR A 159 9.96 -26.76 -1.69
C THR A 159 11.15 -27.60 -2.12
N GLU A 160 11.74 -28.39 -1.22
CA GLU A 160 12.96 -29.15 -1.47
C GLU A 160 12.87 -30.13 -2.67
N PRO A 161 11.78 -30.89 -2.89
CA PRO A 161 11.64 -31.74 -4.08
C PRO A 161 11.40 -30.97 -5.40
N LEU A 162 11.23 -29.64 -5.35
CA LEU A 162 10.84 -28.80 -6.49
C LEU A 162 11.97 -27.90 -6.99
N VAL A 163 13.11 -27.81 -6.29
CA VAL A 163 14.18 -26.84 -6.62
C VAL A 163 14.76 -27.04 -8.02
N ASP A 164 14.82 -28.28 -8.51
CA ASP A 164 15.28 -28.61 -9.86
C ASP A 164 14.17 -28.66 -10.92
N ASP A 165 12.89 -28.48 -10.53
CA ASP A 165 11.76 -28.51 -11.47
C ASP A 165 11.93 -27.42 -12.56
N PRO A 166 11.73 -27.72 -13.85
CA PRO A 166 11.95 -26.76 -14.93
C PRO A 166 11.09 -25.50 -14.86
N LEU A 167 9.88 -25.60 -14.31
CA LEU A 167 8.87 -24.55 -14.24
C LEU A 167 8.84 -23.89 -12.85
N LEU A 168 8.86 -24.70 -11.79
CA LEU A 168 8.66 -24.27 -10.40
C LEU A 168 9.98 -23.90 -9.69
N GLY A 169 11.12 -24.43 -10.13
CA GLY A 169 12.37 -24.42 -9.34
C GLY A 169 12.94 -23.05 -8.99
N ILE A 170 12.64 -21.99 -9.77
CA ILE A 170 13.06 -20.62 -9.44
C ILE A 170 12.24 -20.08 -8.25
N GLU A 171 10.93 -20.35 -8.22
CA GLU A 171 10.02 -19.87 -7.17
C GLU A 171 10.11 -20.77 -5.92
N ALA A 172 10.17 -22.10 -6.11
CA ALA A 172 10.48 -23.04 -5.02
C ALA A 172 11.85 -22.77 -4.38
N GLY A 173 12.86 -22.42 -5.20
CA GLY A 173 14.19 -21.99 -4.72
C GLY A 173 14.17 -20.69 -3.92
N LEU A 174 13.33 -19.71 -4.31
CA LEU A 174 13.06 -18.54 -3.47
C LEU A 174 12.41 -18.96 -2.16
N PHE A 175 11.25 -19.61 -2.21
CA PHE A 175 10.44 -19.92 -1.02
C PHE A 175 11.20 -20.81 -0.01
N GLY A 176 11.90 -21.84 -0.51
CA GLY A 176 12.74 -22.73 0.31
C GLY A 176 14.01 -22.07 0.84
N GLY A 177 14.47 -21.01 0.17
CA GLY A 177 15.53 -20.11 0.64
C GLY A 177 15.05 -19.15 1.72
N MET A 178 13.91 -18.47 1.50
CA MET A 178 13.24 -17.60 2.50
C MET A 178 12.99 -18.36 3.81
N ALA A 179 12.46 -19.58 3.72
CA ALA A 179 12.23 -20.44 4.87
C ALA A 179 13.52 -20.71 5.66
N ARG A 180 14.60 -21.07 4.96
CA ARG A 180 15.91 -21.34 5.58
C ARG A 180 16.55 -20.09 6.18
N VAL A 181 16.39 -18.90 5.58
CA VAL A 181 16.81 -17.62 6.20
C VAL A 181 15.99 -17.33 7.46
N ARG A 182 14.67 -17.59 7.46
CA ARG A 182 13.80 -17.42 8.64
C ARG A 182 14.07 -18.43 9.76
N LEU A 183 14.68 -19.58 9.44
CA LEU A 183 15.13 -20.61 10.37
C LEU A 183 16.63 -20.48 10.75
N GLU A 184 17.29 -19.38 10.37
CA GLU A 184 18.74 -19.13 10.57
C GLU A 184 19.68 -20.16 9.92
N MET A 185 19.15 -21.00 9.02
CA MET A 185 19.87 -22.01 8.24
C MET A 185 20.60 -21.39 7.03
N TYR A 186 21.28 -20.25 7.23
CA TYR A 186 21.78 -19.38 6.17
C TYR A 186 22.67 -20.11 5.13
N GLY A 187 23.56 -20.99 5.59
CA GLY A 187 24.43 -21.80 4.71
C GLY A 187 23.69 -22.85 3.86
N GLN A 188 22.44 -23.19 4.19
CA GLN A 188 21.57 -23.99 3.32
C GLN A 188 20.68 -23.11 2.42
N ALA A 189 20.40 -21.86 2.81
CA ALA A 189 19.64 -20.93 1.99
C ALA A 189 20.43 -20.44 0.77
N GLU A 190 21.71 -20.10 0.97
CA GLU A 190 22.62 -19.60 -0.08
C GLU A 190 22.63 -20.43 -1.38
N PRO A 191 22.93 -21.75 -1.38
CA PRO A 191 23.05 -22.50 -2.62
C PRO A 191 21.74 -22.55 -3.40
N LEU A 192 20.59 -22.61 -2.72
CA LEU A 192 19.26 -22.58 -3.33
C LEU A 192 18.97 -21.22 -3.97
N LEU A 193 19.18 -20.15 -3.22
CA LEU A 193 18.93 -18.77 -3.68
C LEU A 193 19.87 -18.37 -4.82
N SER A 194 21.15 -18.77 -4.75
CA SER A 194 22.14 -18.57 -5.81
C SER A 194 21.77 -19.34 -7.08
N THR A 195 21.33 -20.60 -6.96
CA THR A 195 20.90 -21.43 -8.09
C THR A 195 19.64 -20.85 -8.76
N ALA A 196 18.65 -20.45 -7.97
CA ALA A 196 17.46 -19.77 -8.47
C ALA A 196 17.79 -18.42 -9.13
N LEU A 197 18.71 -17.64 -8.55
CA LEU A 197 19.19 -16.36 -9.11
C LEU A 197 19.94 -16.53 -10.43
N MET A 198 20.72 -17.60 -10.60
CA MET A 198 21.36 -17.94 -11.89
C MET A 198 20.37 -18.43 -12.95
N ARG A 199 19.31 -19.15 -12.55
CA ARG A 199 18.24 -19.58 -13.46
C ARG A 199 17.29 -18.45 -13.84
N CYS A 200 17.17 -17.41 -13.01
CA CYS A 200 16.30 -16.25 -13.23
C CYS A 200 16.82 -15.30 -14.33
N ARG A 201 16.31 -15.48 -15.56
CA ARG A 201 16.65 -14.63 -16.72
C ARG A 201 15.97 -13.25 -16.70
N SER A 202 14.75 -13.16 -16.18
CA SER A 202 14.03 -11.89 -16.01
C SER A 202 14.77 -11.02 -14.99
N GLU A 203 14.89 -9.72 -15.23
CA GLU A 203 15.45 -8.79 -14.24
C GLU A 203 14.43 -8.38 -13.17
N GLN A 204 13.14 -8.24 -13.51
CA GLN A 204 12.09 -7.81 -12.59
C GLN A 204 10.77 -8.58 -12.79
N PRO A 205 9.99 -8.82 -11.70
CA PRO A 205 10.32 -8.56 -10.30
C PRO A 205 11.20 -9.63 -9.64
N GLN A 206 11.31 -10.82 -10.24
CA GLN A 206 11.80 -12.04 -9.57
C GLN A 206 13.24 -11.93 -9.05
N ARG A 207 14.09 -11.22 -9.80
CA ARG A 207 15.51 -11.11 -9.50
C ARG A 207 15.82 -10.13 -8.37
N LYS A 208 14.90 -9.22 -8.02
CA LYS A 208 15.00 -8.33 -6.85
C LYS A 208 14.87 -9.15 -5.57
N GLU A 209 13.78 -9.93 -5.45
CA GLU A 209 13.51 -10.86 -4.36
C GLU A 209 14.71 -11.80 -4.11
N LEU A 210 15.16 -12.49 -5.16
CA LEU A 210 16.28 -13.43 -5.08
C LEU A 210 17.61 -12.78 -4.65
N ARG A 211 17.90 -11.55 -5.11
CA ARG A 211 19.09 -10.80 -4.68
C ARG A 211 19.01 -10.43 -3.20
N TYR A 212 17.87 -9.94 -2.72
CA TYR A 212 17.68 -9.55 -1.32
C TYR A 212 17.82 -10.76 -0.37
N TRP A 213 17.14 -11.88 -0.66
CA TRP A 213 17.22 -13.05 0.21
C TRP A 213 18.60 -13.72 0.18
N LEU A 214 19.31 -13.68 -0.96
CA LEU A 214 20.71 -14.12 -1.03
C LEU A 214 21.64 -13.19 -0.23
N ALA A 215 21.40 -11.88 -0.24
CA ALA A 215 22.14 -10.93 0.59
C ALA A 215 21.94 -11.22 2.09
N ARG A 216 20.70 -11.49 2.53
CA ARG A 216 20.39 -11.94 3.90
C ARG A 216 21.10 -13.25 4.27
N ALA A 217 21.24 -14.19 3.32
CA ALA A 217 21.98 -15.43 3.53
C ALA A 217 23.51 -15.19 3.64
N HIS A 218 24.09 -14.28 2.85
CA HIS A 218 25.49 -13.90 3.00
C HIS A 218 25.76 -13.18 4.34
N GLU A 219 24.93 -12.18 4.68
CA GLU A 219 24.98 -11.44 5.96
C GLU A 219 24.90 -12.38 7.17
N GLY A 220 23.91 -13.29 7.21
CA GLY A 220 23.76 -14.30 8.27
C GLY A 220 24.89 -15.34 8.35
N THR A 221 25.81 -15.36 7.38
CA THR A 221 27.06 -16.16 7.43
C THR A 221 28.30 -15.29 7.67
N GLY A 222 28.15 -14.03 8.08
CA GLY A 222 29.26 -13.10 8.34
C GLY A 222 29.95 -12.58 7.07
N ARG A 223 29.34 -12.71 5.89
CA ARG A 223 29.92 -12.28 4.60
C ARG A 223 29.28 -10.99 4.09
N SER A 224 29.25 -9.95 4.93
CA SER A 224 28.64 -8.65 4.62
C SER A 224 29.16 -8.03 3.32
N ALA A 225 30.45 -8.16 3.02
CA ALA A 225 31.05 -7.73 1.75
C ALA A 225 30.45 -8.40 0.49
N ALA A 226 29.91 -9.62 0.61
CA ALA A 226 29.17 -10.30 -0.47
C ALA A 226 27.69 -9.91 -0.51
N ALA A 227 27.11 -9.48 0.63
CA ALA A 227 25.75 -8.96 0.70
C ALA A 227 25.62 -7.54 0.11
N LEU A 228 26.59 -6.65 0.34
CA LEU A 228 26.62 -5.27 -0.17
C LEU A 228 26.29 -5.12 -1.67
N PRO A 229 26.97 -5.81 -2.63
CA PRO A 229 26.66 -5.65 -4.05
C PRO A 229 25.24 -6.13 -4.42
N LEU A 230 24.68 -7.09 -3.69
CA LEU A 230 23.31 -7.57 -3.87
C LEU A 230 22.30 -6.55 -3.34
N TYR A 231 22.48 -6.03 -2.12
CA TYR A 231 21.64 -4.97 -1.57
C TYR A 231 21.70 -3.68 -2.40
N ARG A 232 22.89 -3.24 -2.85
CA ARG A 232 23.03 -2.08 -3.74
C ARG A 232 22.34 -2.30 -5.09
N ALA A 233 22.25 -3.54 -5.58
CA ALA A 233 21.49 -3.88 -6.79
C ALA A 233 19.97 -3.90 -6.56
N VAL A 234 19.50 -4.28 -5.37
CA VAL A 234 18.08 -4.20 -4.96
C VAL A 234 17.65 -2.74 -4.78
N HIS A 235 18.40 -1.96 -3.99
CA HIS A 235 18.11 -0.55 -3.71
C HIS A 235 18.10 0.33 -4.98
N ARG A 236 18.93 0.03 -5.98
CA ARG A 236 18.93 0.74 -7.28
C ARG A 236 17.64 0.54 -8.07
N VAL A 237 16.98 -0.60 -7.88
CA VAL A 237 15.72 -0.94 -8.55
C VAL A 237 14.54 -0.35 -7.77
N ASP A 238 14.58 -0.50 -6.45
CA ASP A 238 13.49 -0.19 -5.54
C ASP A 238 14.08 0.18 -4.17
N PRO A 239 14.30 1.48 -3.90
CA PRO A 239 14.86 1.95 -2.63
C PRO A 239 14.00 1.59 -1.40
N ALA A 240 12.70 1.36 -1.60
CA ALA A 240 11.74 1.06 -0.53
C ALA A 240 11.53 -0.46 -0.32
N PHE A 241 12.35 -1.32 -0.93
CA PHE A 241 12.17 -2.76 -0.83
C PHE A 241 12.66 -3.33 0.50
N MET A 242 11.73 -3.68 1.39
CA MET A 242 11.99 -4.25 2.72
C MET A 242 12.99 -3.39 3.52
N ASP A 243 13.84 -3.99 4.35
CA ASP A 243 14.83 -3.26 5.16
C ASP A 243 16.14 -2.92 4.40
N THR A 244 16.16 -3.03 3.05
CA THR A 244 17.38 -2.92 2.23
C THR A 244 18.18 -1.64 2.48
N ALA A 245 17.52 -0.48 2.60
CA ALA A 245 18.21 0.79 2.86
C ALA A 245 18.91 0.78 4.24
N ALA A 246 18.23 0.29 5.28
CA ALA A 246 18.80 0.16 6.62
C ALA A 246 19.92 -0.89 6.68
N ARG A 247 19.81 -1.99 5.91
CA ARG A 247 20.87 -3.01 5.77
C ARG A 247 22.15 -2.44 5.16
N LEU A 248 22.02 -1.55 4.17
CA LEU A 248 23.17 -0.87 3.56
C LEU A 248 23.88 0.02 4.57
N THR A 249 23.15 0.90 5.26
CA THR A 249 23.72 1.76 6.32
C THR A 249 24.39 0.94 7.42
N ALA A 250 23.71 -0.08 7.96
CA ALA A 250 24.24 -0.89 9.06
C ALA A 250 25.52 -1.67 8.70
N ILE A 251 25.73 -2.05 7.44
CA ILE A 251 26.99 -2.68 7.00
C ILE A 251 28.07 -1.61 6.76
N GLU A 252 27.73 -0.49 6.12
CA GLU A 252 28.68 0.59 5.83
C GLU A 252 29.19 1.26 7.12
N ASP A 253 28.36 1.36 8.17
CA ASP A 253 28.78 1.78 9.52
C ASP A 253 29.70 0.75 10.20
N SER A 254 29.46 -0.56 9.99
CA SER A 254 30.26 -1.63 10.59
C SER A 254 31.68 -1.68 10.03
N ASP A 255 31.85 -1.48 8.72
CA ASP A 255 33.17 -1.43 8.08
C ASP A 255 34.02 -0.24 8.58
N TYR A 256 33.36 0.85 9.05
CA TYR A 256 34.04 2.01 9.65
C TYR A 256 34.63 1.76 11.04
N VAL A 257 34.05 0.84 11.82
CA VAL A 257 34.55 0.49 13.16
C VAL A 257 35.78 -0.41 13.07
N ASP A 258 35.71 -1.47 12.25
CA ASP A 258 36.81 -2.44 12.08
C ASP A 258 38.05 -1.79 11.40
N GLY A 259 37.83 -0.72 10.62
CA GLY A 259 38.90 0.10 10.03
C GLY A 259 39.70 0.96 11.02
N ALA A 260 39.24 1.15 12.27
CA ALA A 260 39.87 2.07 13.22
C ALA A 260 41.08 1.45 13.96
N ASP A 261 41.07 0.15 14.21
CA ASP A 261 42.09 -0.56 15.01
C ASP A 261 43.33 -0.99 14.19
N GLY A 262 43.37 -0.70 12.88
CA GLY A 262 44.38 -1.22 11.94
C GLY A 262 45.83 -0.70 12.08
N TYR A 263 46.16 0.12 13.08
CA TYR A 263 47.44 0.86 13.15
C TYR A 263 48.29 0.65 14.42
N ALA A 264 48.56 -0.61 14.81
CA ALA A 264 49.46 -0.93 15.93
C ALA A 264 50.42 -2.13 15.69
N GLY A 265 51.56 -1.86 15.04
CA GLY A 265 52.89 -2.45 15.34
C GLY A 265 53.12 -3.97 15.52
N PHE A 266 53.67 -4.60 14.48
CA PHE A 266 54.79 -5.57 14.51
C PHE A 266 54.92 -6.64 15.62
N GLY A 267 54.87 -7.92 15.24
CA GLY A 267 55.48 -9.03 15.99
C GLY A 267 54.98 -10.40 15.55
N GLY A 268 55.86 -11.29 15.09
CA GLY A 268 55.46 -12.62 14.57
C GLY A 268 56.01 -13.79 15.39
N HIS A 269 55.21 -14.84 15.57
CA HIS A 269 55.67 -16.22 15.80
C HIS A 269 54.56 -17.23 15.42
N VAL A 270 54.82 -18.53 15.57
CA VAL A 270 54.13 -19.61 14.83
C VAL A 270 53.45 -20.64 15.75
N ALA A 271 52.28 -21.14 15.31
CA ALA A 271 51.55 -22.33 15.75
C ALA A 271 50.86 -22.33 17.14
N GLY A 272 49.71 -23.02 17.22
CA GLY A 272 49.27 -23.69 18.46
C GLY A 272 47.79 -23.58 18.90
N GLY A 273 46.90 -24.34 18.26
CA GLY A 273 45.93 -25.24 18.94
C GLY A 273 44.80 -24.73 19.89
N VAL A 274 43.61 -25.33 19.70
CA VAL A 274 42.55 -25.66 20.68
C VAL A 274 42.00 -24.60 21.67
N ALA A 275 40.76 -24.17 21.38
CA ALA A 275 39.54 -24.18 22.21
C ALA A 275 39.62 -24.05 23.76
N GLY A 276 38.79 -23.16 24.33
CA GLY A 276 38.47 -23.22 25.78
C GLY A 276 37.65 -22.07 26.37
N HIS A 277 36.32 -22.08 26.16
CA HIS A 277 35.25 -21.52 27.01
C HIS A 277 35.43 -20.19 27.79
N GLY A 278 34.43 -19.30 27.61
CA GLY A 278 33.75 -18.66 28.74
C GLY A 278 33.96 -17.15 28.94
N LEU A 279 32.92 -16.37 28.63
CA LEU A 279 32.22 -15.57 29.65
C LEU A 279 30.86 -15.05 29.14
N SER A 280 29.87 -15.08 30.01
CA SER A 280 28.53 -14.48 29.93
C SER A 280 27.93 -14.53 31.35
N PRO A 281 26.89 -13.76 31.70
CA PRO A 281 26.17 -12.74 30.90
C PRO A 281 26.16 -11.35 31.57
N LEU A 282 25.52 -10.36 30.92
CA LEU A 282 24.66 -9.29 31.46
C LEU A 282 24.61 -8.12 30.44
N GLY A 283 23.47 -7.67 29.90
CA GLY A 283 22.11 -8.23 29.97
C GLY A 283 21.04 -7.14 30.12
N GLY A 284 20.21 -6.97 29.08
CA GLY A 284 18.98 -6.18 29.10
C GLY A 284 18.97 -4.99 28.11
N ASP A 285 17.85 -4.63 27.47
CA ASP A 285 16.60 -5.40 27.29
C ASP A 285 15.85 -4.87 26.05
N PHE A 286 15.52 -5.75 25.10
CA PHE A 286 14.50 -5.46 24.07
C PHE A 286 13.22 -6.19 24.42
N ALA A 287 12.42 -5.58 25.30
CA ALA A 287 11.22 -6.18 25.85
C ALA A 287 10.13 -6.37 24.78
N ALA A 288 9.62 -7.60 24.68
CA ALA A 288 8.43 -7.89 23.88
C ALA A 288 7.17 -7.32 24.54
N VAL A 289 6.28 -6.72 23.75
CA VAL A 289 4.90 -6.41 24.16
C VAL A 289 4.00 -7.55 23.69
N ALA A 290 3.79 -8.54 24.57
CA ALA A 290 2.81 -9.60 24.34
C ALA A 290 1.40 -9.17 24.78
N LEU A 291 0.37 -9.79 24.19
CA LEU A 291 -1.05 -9.51 24.49
C LEU A 291 -1.42 -9.94 25.93
N GLY A 292 -1.79 -8.97 26.76
CA GLY A 292 -2.28 -9.18 28.13
C GLY A 292 -3.80 -9.45 28.20
N GLY A 293 -4.25 -10.60 27.70
CA GLY A 293 -5.62 -11.07 27.91
C GLY A 293 -5.80 -11.70 29.30
N GLY A 294 -6.56 -11.06 30.20
CA GLY A 294 -6.75 -11.55 31.57
C GLY A 294 -7.75 -12.70 31.69
N GLY A 295 -7.26 -13.92 31.98
CA GLY A 295 -8.09 -15.08 32.35
C GLY A 295 -7.38 -15.95 33.39
N GLY A 296 -7.94 -16.07 34.59
CA GLY A 296 -7.36 -16.83 35.69
C GLY A 296 -7.52 -18.35 35.55
N PRO A 297 -6.66 -19.15 36.21
CA PRO A 297 -6.65 -20.61 36.06
C PRO A 297 -7.73 -21.31 36.88
N VAL A 298 -8.12 -22.50 36.40
CA VAL A 298 -8.73 -23.57 37.21
C VAL A 298 -7.87 -24.81 37.03
N GLN A 299 -7.61 -25.53 38.12
CA GLN A 299 -6.79 -26.74 38.11
C GLN A 299 -7.49 -27.89 38.85
N ASP A 300 -7.17 -29.10 38.39
CA ASP A 300 -7.15 -30.38 39.09
C ASP A 300 -8.44 -31.18 39.41
N ILE A 301 -8.15 -32.49 39.55
CA ILE A 301 -8.93 -33.62 40.05
C ILE A 301 -9.96 -34.25 39.09
N ALA A 302 -9.73 -35.53 38.81
CA ALA A 302 -10.63 -36.46 38.12
C ALA A 302 -11.15 -37.53 39.10
N ALA A 303 -12.35 -38.08 38.82
CA ALA A 303 -12.88 -39.30 39.45
C ALA A 303 -13.99 -39.93 38.59
N ASP A 304 -14.16 -41.25 38.68
CA ASP A 304 -15.18 -42.03 37.98
C ASP A 304 -16.59 -41.91 38.59
N GLY A 305 -17.63 -42.28 37.82
CA GLY A 305 -19.00 -42.34 38.34
C GLY A 305 -20.08 -42.70 37.30
N GLN A 306 -20.22 -43.98 36.95
CA GLN A 306 -21.31 -44.51 36.12
C GLN A 306 -22.47 -45.03 37.00
N LEU A 307 -23.74 -44.85 36.57
CA LEU A 307 -24.90 -45.72 36.88
C LEU A 307 -26.16 -45.31 36.06
N ASP A 308 -27.16 -46.20 36.00
CA ASP A 308 -28.28 -46.21 35.03
C ASP A 308 -29.61 -45.56 35.52
N GLY A 309 -30.55 -45.26 34.59
CA GLY A 309 -31.99 -45.10 34.89
C GLY A 309 -32.79 -44.15 33.97
N ASP A 310 -33.96 -44.59 33.46
CA ASP A 310 -34.82 -43.87 32.49
C ASP A 310 -36.30 -44.37 32.54
N PRO A 311 -37.34 -43.65 32.04
CA PRO A 311 -37.73 -42.24 32.23
C PRO A 311 -38.84 -42.06 33.32
N PRO A 312 -40.20 -42.08 33.14
CA PRO A 312 -41.15 -41.90 32.01
C PRO A 312 -42.37 -40.92 32.20
N ALA A 313 -42.96 -40.49 31.07
CA ALA A 313 -44.39 -40.13 30.83
C ALA A 313 -45.05 -38.81 31.39
N ALA A 314 -46.15 -38.41 30.72
CA ALA A 314 -46.99 -37.21 30.96
C ALA A 314 -48.49 -37.46 30.65
N PRO A 315 -49.42 -36.58 31.07
CA PRO A 315 -50.72 -36.43 30.38
C PRO A 315 -51.33 -35.00 30.29
N GLU A 316 -52.20 -34.77 29.30
CA GLU A 316 -53.23 -33.69 29.23
C GLU A 316 -54.62 -34.23 29.73
N PRO A 317 -55.83 -33.63 29.52
CA PRO A 317 -56.30 -32.30 29.02
C PRO A 317 -57.28 -31.65 30.07
N PRO A 318 -58.42 -30.93 29.83
CA PRO A 318 -59.07 -30.33 28.62
C PRO A 318 -59.61 -28.87 28.84
N GLY A 319 -60.69 -28.46 28.14
CA GLY A 319 -61.38 -27.15 28.28
C GLY A 319 -62.88 -27.18 27.88
N GLN A 320 -63.46 -26.03 27.46
CA GLN A 320 -64.85 -25.69 26.98
C GLN A 320 -65.43 -24.44 27.75
N ARG A 321 -66.34 -23.56 27.29
CA ARG A 321 -67.00 -23.24 25.97
C ARG A 321 -67.80 -21.90 26.05
N PHE A 322 -68.39 -21.47 24.91
CA PHE A 322 -69.58 -20.59 24.69
C PHE A 322 -69.43 -19.07 24.36
N ALA A 323 -70.42 -18.59 23.56
CA ALA A 323 -70.74 -17.26 22.99
C ALA A 323 -72.18 -17.36 22.38
N PRO A 324 -72.80 -16.41 21.62
CA PRO A 324 -72.55 -14.99 21.26
C PRO A 324 -73.84 -14.13 21.57
N PRO A 325 -74.38 -13.13 20.79
CA PRO A 325 -73.85 -12.22 19.75
C PRO A 325 -74.25 -10.69 19.82
N SER A 326 -73.50 -9.88 19.04
CA SER A 326 -73.91 -8.69 18.22
C SER A 326 -74.76 -7.51 18.75
N ASP A 327 -74.23 -6.29 18.54
CA ASP A 327 -74.87 -5.26 17.69
C ASP A 327 -73.78 -4.54 16.83
N ALA A 328 -74.15 -3.68 15.86
CA ALA A 328 -73.34 -3.38 14.68
C ALA A 328 -72.80 -1.93 14.53
N GLY A 329 -71.62 -1.78 13.88
CA GLY A 329 -71.03 -0.47 13.55
C GLY A 329 -69.93 -0.53 12.46
N ARG A 330 -70.24 -0.01 11.27
CA ARG A 330 -69.38 0.11 10.05
C ARG A 330 -68.23 1.13 10.27
N THR A 331 -67.07 1.15 9.57
CA THR A 331 -66.58 0.47 8.34
C THR A 331 -65.04 0.54 8.19
N GLN A 332 -64.45 -0.37 7.40
CA GLN A 332 -63.17 -0.27 6.64
C GLN A 332 -61.93 0.40 7.30
N GLY A 333 -61.02 -0.43 7.84
CA GLY A 333 -59.65 0.00 8.16
C GLY A 333 -58.69 -0.13 6.96
N VAL A 334 -58.42 0.98 6.26
CA VAL A 334 -57.33 1.02 5.26
C VAL A 334 -55.98 1.06 5.99
N ARG A 335 -55.07 0.10 5.70
CA ARG A 335 -53.68 0.14 6.18
C ARG A 335 -52.96 1.38 5.62
N ARG A 336 -52.91 2.47 6.40
CA ARG A 336 -52.06 3.62 6.08
C ARG A 336 -50.59 3.22 6.17
N LYS A 337 -49.84 3.63 5.14
CA LYS A 337 -48.38 3.48 5.01
C LYS A 337 -47.70 4.05 6.25
N ALA A 338 -46.94 3.22 6.98
CA ALA A 338 -46.17 3.69 8.13
C ALA A 338 -45.15 4.75 7.66
N SER A 339 -45.13 5.90 8.35
CA SER A 339 -44.23 7.00 8.04
C SER A 339 -42.81 6.68 8.47
N VAL A 340 -41.84 6.93 7.58
CA VAL A 340 -40.42 7.00 7.95
C VAL A 340 -40.26 8.05 9.06
N PRO A 341 -39.53 7.77 10.15
CA PRO A 341 -39.28 8.78 11.18
C PRO A 341 -38.49 9.96 10.62
N PRO A 342 -38.73 11.20 11.10
CA PRO A 342 -38.00 12.37 10.66
C PRO A 342 -36.50 12.27 11.00
N GLN A 343 -35.72 13.06 10.28
CA GLN A 343 -34.25 13.03 10.27
C GLN A 343 -33.63 13.26 11.66
N GLY A 344 -32.39 12.80 11.81
CA GLY A 344 -31.68 12.75 13.10
C GLY A 344 -31.53 14.10 13.81
N ALA A 345 -31.34 14.03 15.13
CA ALA A 345 -31.08 15.17 15.99
C ALA A 345 -29.88 16.00 15.49
N PRO A 346 -29.85 17.32 15.73
CA PRO A 346 -28.73 18.17 15.33
C PRO A 346 -27.44 17.71 16.03
N VAL A 347 -26.50 17.18 15.25
CA VAL A 347 -25.15 16.85 15.73
C VAL A 347 -24.46 18.15 16.12
N GLY A 348 -24.25 18.35 17.42
CA GLY A 348 -23.52 19.50 17.93
C GLY A 348 -22.06 19.46 17.49
N LEU A 349 -21.46 20.65 17.30
CA LEU A 349 -20.00 20.75 17.20
C LEU A 349 -19.37 20.15 18.47
N PRO A 350 -18.30 19.34 18.38
CA PRO A 350 -17.70 18.71 19.54
C PRO A 350 -17.21 19.78 20.55
N PRO A 351 -17.31 19.52 21.87
CA PRO A 351 -17.00 20.51 22.90
C PRO A 351 -15.50 20.58 23.21
N GLY A 352 -14.65 20.63 22.18
CA GLY A 352 -13.21 20.82 22.36
C GLY A 352 -12.89 22.18 22.99
N PRO A 353 -11.85 22.30 23.83
CA PRO A 353 -11.48 23.54 24.48
C PRO A 353 -11.02 24.57 23.45
N ALA A 354 -11.89 25.50 23.09
CA ALA A 354 -11.56 26.56 22.14
C ALA A 354 -10.58 27.56 22.76
N ASP A 355 -9.36 27.67 22.21
CA ASP A 355 -8.34 28.64 22.61
C ASP A 355 -8.13 29.71 21.52
N PRO A 356 -8.59 30.95 21.76
CA PRO A 356 -8.32 32.07 20.85
C PRO A 356 -6.84 32.41 20.68
N ARG A 357 -5.96 32.05 21.62
CA ARG A 357 -4.50 32.33 21.54
C ARG A 357 -3.82 31.37 20.58
N ALA A 358 -3.91 30.06 20.82
CA ALA A 358 -3.39 29.05 19.89
C ALA A 358 -3.94 29.22 18.46
N LEU A 359 -5.21 29.65 18.31
CA LEU A 359 -5.79 29.99 17.01
C LEU A 359 -5.10 31.21 16.36
N ALA A 360 -4.86 32.28 17.10
CA ALA A 360 -4.16 33.46 16.60
C ALA A 360 -2.70 33.16 16.23
N GLU A 361 -2.02 32.35 17.04
CA GLU A 361 -0.63 31.92 16.82
C GLU A 361 -0.49 31.05 15.56
N ALA A 362 -1.36 30.04 15.40
CA ALA A 362 -1.36 29.17 14.22
C ALA A 362 -1.72 29.94 12.93
N LEU A 363 -2.62 30.93 13.00
CA LEU A 363 -2.91 31.81 11.87
C LEU A 363 -1.73 32.76 11.56
N ALA A 364 -1.05 33.31 12.58
CA ALA A 364 0.14 34.15 12.38
C ALA A 364 1.35 33.37 11.83
N GLU A 365 1.45 32.07 12.12
CA GLU A 365 2.40 31.16 11.48
C GLU A 365 2.08 30.93 10.00
N LEU A 366 0.81 30.69 9.65
CA LEU A 366 0.38 30.57 8.26
C LEU A 366 0.67 31.85 7.46
N GLU A 367 0.42 33.02 8.06
CA GLU A 367 0.70 34.32 7.41
C GLU A 367 2.18 34.54 7.13
N ARG A 368 3.07 34.05 8.01
CA ARG A 368 4.54 34.11 7.84
C ARG A 368 5.08 33.19 6.76
N MET A 369 4.35 32.15 6.33
CA MET A 369 4.78 31.33 5.19
C MET A 369 4.86 32.20 3.92
N VAL A 370 5.96 32.07 3.16
CA VAL A 370 6.14 32.84 1.92
C VAL A 370 5.13 32.39 0.85
N GLY A 371 4.61 33.33 0.08
CA GLY A 371 3.63 33.04 -0.99
C GLY A 371 2.31 32.50 -0.47
N LEU A 372 1.78 31.45 -1.14
CA LEU A 372 0.59 30.68 -0.76
C LEU A 372 -0.72 31.48 -0.52
N GLU A 373 -0.85 32.68 -1.10
CA GLU A 373 -2.01 33.55 -0.90
C GLU A 373 -3.40 32.94 -1.24
N PRO A 374 -3.56 32.02 -2.21
CA PRO A 374 -4.80 31.25 -2.35
C PRO A 374 -5.13 30.42 -1.10
N VAL A 375 -4.14 29.70 -0.57
CA VAL A 375 -4.24 28.84 0.61
C VAL A 375 -4.56 29.68 1.85
N LYS A 376 -3.81 30.77 2.10
CA LYS A 376 -4.03 31.69 3.23
C LYS A 376 -5.48 32.19 3.29
N ARG A 377 -6.02 32.65 2.16
CA ARG A 377 -7.41 33.12 2.05
C ARG A 377 -8.42 32.01 2.30
N GLN A 378 -8.16 30.80 1.81
CA GLN A 378 -9.05 29.64 2.00
C GLN A 378 -9.09 29.17 3.46
N VAL A 379 -7.94 29.12 4.15
CA VAL A 379 -7.89 28.80 5.60
C VAL A 379 -8.54 29.89 6.44
N LYS A 380 -8.29 31.18 6.15
CA LYS A 380 -8.99 32.31 6.79
C LYS A 380 -10.51 32.21 6.63
N ALA A 381 -10.99 31.93 5.42
CA ALA A 381 -12.42 31.77 5.13
C ALA A 381 -13.03 30.59 5.91
N LEU A 382 -12.35 29.44 5.96
CA LEU A 382 -12.79 28.27 6.73
C LEU A 382 -12.82 28.54 8.24
N SER A 383 -11.78 29.18 8.79
CA SER A 383 -11.71 29.60 10.19
C SER A 383 -12.88 30.54 10.56
N ALA A 384 -13.18 31.52 9.71
CA ALA A 384 -14.32 32.42 9.89
C ALA A 384 -15.67 31.67 9.84
N GLN A 385 -15.86 30.74 8.89
CA GLN A 385 -17.07 29.90 8.82
C GLN A 385 -17.25 29.07 10.09
N LEU A 386 -16.17 28.48 10.61
CA LEU A 386 -16.17 27.65 11.82
C LEU A 386 -16.42 28.46 13.11
N HIS A 387 -15.90 29.69 13.19
CA HIS A 387 -16.20 30.59 14.29
C HIS A 387 -17.69 31.01 14.28
N MET A 388 -18.22 31.40 13.11
CA MET A 388 -19.65 31.70 12.95
C MET A 388 -20.55 30.48 13.22
N ALA A 389 -20.11 29.27 12.84
CA ALA A 389 -20.81 28.03 13.13
C ALA A 389 -20.98 27.80 14.64
N ARG A 390 -19.94 28.04 15.45
CA ARG A 390 -20.06 27.97 16.93
C ARG A 390 -20.98 29.03 17.51
N LEU A 391 -20.87 30.28 17.08
CA LEU A 391 -21.75 31.34 17.57
C LEU A 391 -23.23 31.04 17.29
N ARG A 392 -23.54 30.49 16.10
CA ARG A 392 -24.88 30.03 15.74
C ARG A 392 -25.35 28.86 16.61
N ALA A 393 -24.52 27.83 16.78
CA ALA A 393 -24.86 26.66 17.60
C ALA A 393 -25.09 27.02 19.08
N GLY A 394 -24.27 27.92 19.64
CA GLY A 394 -24.45 28.44 21.01
C GLY A 394 -25.71 29.29 21.20
N GLN A 395 -26.32 29.78 20.12
CA GLN A 395 -27.63 30.45 20.11
C GLN A 395 -28.78 29.49 19.74
N GLY A 396 -28.55 28.17 19.74
CA GLY A 396 -29.55 27.16 19.39
C GLY A 396 -29.98 27.15 17.92
N LEU A 397 -29.30 27.90 17.04
CA LEU A 397 -29.64 27.93 15.62
C LEU A 397 -29.14 26.66 14.93
N PRO A 398 -29.86 26.15 13.90
CA PRO A 398 -29.36 25.06 13.09
C PRO A 398 -28.09 25.48 12.34
N VAL A 399 -27.12 24.56 12.35
CA VAL A 399 -25.79 24.66 11.74
C VAL A 399 -25.50 23.32 11.10
N GLN A 400 -25.02 23.33 9.86
CA GLN A 400 -24.40 22.13 9.28
C GLN A 400 -22.89 22.19 9.55
N PRO A 401 -22.26 21.13 10.08
CA PRO A 401 -20.81 21.04 10.14
C PRO A 401 -20.23 21.16 8.71
N PRO A 402 -19.21 22.00 8.48
CA PRO A 402 -18.57 22.05 7.17
C PRO A 402 -17.84 20.73 6.89
N LYS A 403 -17.73 20.36 5.60
CA LYS A 403 -17.01 19.16 5.18
C LYS A 403 -15.53 19.26 5.57
N ARG A 404 -15.03 18.25 6.29
CA ARG A 404 -13.74 18.30 7.01
C ARG A 404 -12.54 17.69 6.28
N HIS A 405 -12.70 17.20 5.05
CA HIS A 405 -11.62 16.51 4.32
C HIS A 405 -11.15 17.32 3.11
N PHE A 406 -9.85 17.27 2.82
CA PHE A 406 -9.18 18.18 1.88
C PHE A 406 -8.39 17.43 0.80
N VAL A 407 -8.20 18.09 -0.34
CA VAL A 407 -7.29 17.66 -1.41
C VAL A 407 -6.21 18.73 -1.58
N PHE A 408 -4.96 18.40 -1.28
CA PHE A 408 -3.80 19.29 -1.40
C PHE A 408 -3.07 19.00 -2.72
N SER A 409 -3.38 19.78 -3.74
CA SER A 409 -2.94 19.57 -5.13
C SER A 409 -1.75 20.50 -5.44
N GLY A 410 -0.57 19.94 -5.72
CA GLY A 410 0.59 20.74 -6.10
C GLY A 410 1.92 19.98 -6.11
N PRO A 411 2.98 20.54 -6.73
CA PRO A 411 4.32 19.96 -6.79
C PRO A 411 4.96 19.65 -5.42
N SER A 412 6.09 18.94 -5.44
CA SER A 412 6.88 18.69 -4.23
C SER A 412 7.47 19.98 -3.66
N GLY A 413 7.63 20.03 -2.33
CA GLY A 413 8.24 21.15 -1.60
C GLY A 413 7.49 22.49 -1.61
N THR A 414 6.22 22.51 -2.06
CA THR A 414 5.33 23.69 -2.02
C THR A 414 4.69 23.95 -0.64
N GLY A 415 5.06 23.19 0.40
CA GLY A 415 4.60 23.41 1.79
C GLY A 415 3.33 22.67 2.21
N LYS A 416 2.82 21.73 1.38
CA LYS A 416 1.63 20.90 1.65
C LYS A 416 1.55 20.40 3.11
N THR A 417 2.58 19.68 3.56
CA THR A 417 2.67 19.07 4.90
C THR A 417 2.73 20.11 6.03
N THR A 418 3.44 21.23 5.82
CA THR A 418 3.53 22.33 6.79
C THR A 418 2.15 22.96 7.02
N VAL A 419 1.39 23.22 5.95
CA VAL A 419 0.02 23.73 6.05
C VAL A 419 -0.92 22.71 6.68
N ALA A 420 -0.76 21.41 6.41
CA ALA A 420 -1.54 20.36 7.07
C ALA A 420 -1.34 20.36 8.60
N ARG A 421 -0.09 20.54 9.07
CA ARG A 421 0.25 20.65 10.50
C ARG A 421 -0.34 21.92 11.14
N ILE A 422 -0.31 23.05 10.44
CA ILE A 422 -0.93 24.29 10.90
C ILE A 422 -2.47 24.15 10.94
N LEU A 423 -3.08 23.46 9.97
CA LEU A 423 -4.51 23.16 9.99
C LEU A 423 -4.92 22.29 11.19
N GLY A 424 -4.09 21.30 11.57
CA GLY A 424 -4.29 20.54 12.81
C GLY A 424 -4.41 21.44 14.03
N ARG A 425 -3.45 22.35 14.22
CA ARG A 425 -3.49 23.38 15.27
C ARG A 425 -4.72 24.30 15.18
N VAL A 426 -5.07 24.78 13.98
CA VAL A 426 -6.27 25.62 13.78
C VAL A 426 -7.55 24.88 14.16
N PHE A 427 -7.70 23.62 13.76
CA PHE A 427 -8.90 22.81 14.07
C PHE A 427 -8.97 22.40 15.54
N TYR A 428 -7.83 22.12 16.17
CA TYR A 428 -7.73 21.87 17.61
C TYR A 428 -8.04 23.12 18.44
N ALA A 429 -7.38 24.24 18.15
CA ALA A 429 -7.60 25.51 18.86
C ALA A 429 -9.01 26.08 18.65
N LEU A 430 -9.67 25.74 17.54
CA LEU A 430 -11.10 25.96 17.37
C LEU A 430 -11.94 25.02 18.25
N GLY A 431 -11.50 23.79 18.49
CA GLY A 431 -12.23 22.74 19.21
C GLY A 431 -13.06 21.85 18.29
N LEU A 432 -12.54 21.46 17.11
CA LEU A 432 -13.13 20.45 16.21
C LEU A 432 -12.51 19.07 16.37
N LEU A 433 -11.28 19.03 16.86
CA LEU A 433 -10.41 17.89 17.02
C LEU A 433 -10.04 17.75 18.50
N GLY A 434 -9.66 16.54 18.92
CA GLY A 434 -9.25 16.25 20.30
C GLY A 434 -7.79 16.61 20.60
N GLY A 435 -6.97 16.76 19.56
CA GLY A 435 -5.58 17.23 19.59
C GLY A 435 -5.20 17.87 18.25
N ASP A 436 -4.00 18.46 18.20
CA ASP A 436 -3.44 19.12 17.00
C ASP A 436 -2.51 18.22 16.19
N HIS A 437 -2.36 16.95 16.59
CA HIS A 437 -1.39 16.02 16.02
C HIS A 437 -1.66 15.73 14.53
N LEU A 438 -0.56 15.51 13.81
CA LEU A 438 -0.53 15.15 12.39
C LEU A 438 0.11 13.77 12.25
N VAL A 439 -0.66 12.80 11.79
CA VAL A 439 -0.14 11.51 11.30
C VAL A 439 0.13 11.66 9.81
N GLU A 440 1.39 11.60 9.43
CA GLU A 440 1.81 11.56 8.03
C GLU A 440 1.87 10.09 7.57
N ALA A 441 1.34 9.82 6.38
CA ALA A 441 1.15 8.48 5.84
C ALA A 441 1.45 8.46 4.34
N GLN A 442 2.06 7.38 3.87
CA GLN A 442 2.25 7.07 2.47
C GLN A 442 1.57 5.73 2.13
N ARG A 443 1.64 5.32 0.86
CA ARG A 443 1.19 3.99 0.43
C ARG A 443 1.76 2.87 1.30
N ALA A 444 3.06 2.94 1.62
CA ALA A 444 3.76 1.92 2.39
C ALA A 444 3.20 1.74 3.82
N ASP A 445 2.58 2.77 4.39
CA ASP A 445 2.00 2.73 5.73
C ASP A 445 0.55 2.23 5.72
N LEU A 446 -0.22 2.60 4.69
CA LEU A 446 -1.62 2.17 4.53
C LEU A 446 -1.75 0.74 3.97
N VAL A 447 -0.81 0.30 3.14
CA VAL A 447 -0.88 -0.99 2.44
C VAL A 447 -0.06 -2.05 3.16
N GLY A 448 -0.63 -3.25 3.32
CA GLY A 448 0.06 -4.43 3.84
C GLY A 448 0.86 -5.14 2.75
N GLU A 449 1.98 -5.76 3.13
CA GLU A 449 2.77 -6.63 2.23
C GLU A 449 2.01 -7.92 1.85
N PHE A 450 1.09 -8.34 2.73
CA PHE A 450 0.28 -9.54 2.58
C PHE A 450 -1.20 -9.20 2.53
N LEU A 451 -1.94 -9.96 1.75
CA LEU A 451 -3.35 -9.74 1.49
C LEU A 451 -4.19 -9.92 2.79
N GLY A 452 -5.14 -9.00 3.01
CA GLY A 452 -5.90 -8.91 4.26
C GLY A 452 -5.22 -8.12 5.38
N GLN A 453 -3.88 -7.98 5.39
CA GLN A 453 -3.22 -7.09 6.37
C GLN A 453 -3.50 -5.62 6.07
N THR A 454 -3.72 -5.25 4.80
CA THR A 454 -4.04 -3.88 4.39
C THR A 454 -5.21 -3.28 5.16
N ALA A 455 -6.32 -4.01 5.34
CA ALA A 455 -7.44 -3.50 6.11
C ALA A 455 -7.10 -3.29 7.59
N VAL A 456 -6.28 -4.16 8.20
CA VAL A 456 -5.85 -4.01 9.60
C VAL A 456 -4.94 -2.78 9.73
N LYS A 457 -3.87 -2.75 8.95
CA LYS A 457 -2.83 -1.70 8.96
C LYS A 457 -3.41 -0.31 8.66
N ALA A 458 -4.31 -0.22 7.68
CA ALA A 458 -5.02 1.02 7.39
C ALA A 458 -5.95 1.46 8.54
N ASN A 459 -6.64 0.53 9.22
CA ASN A 459 -7.45 0.90 10.39
C ASN A 459 -6.58 1.36 11.57
N GLU A 460 -5.49 0.66 11.89
CA GLU A 460 -4.54 1.02 12.94
C GLU A 460 -3.92 2.41 12.72
N LEU A 461 -3.50 2.71 11.48
CA LEU A 461 -2.97 4.02 11.11
C LEU A 461 -4.03 5.14 11.15
N ILE A 462 -5.29 4.80 10.86
CA ILE A 462 -6.40 5.75 11.00
C ILE A 462 -6.77 5.94 12.48
N ASP A 463 -6.75 4.89 13.32
CA ASP A 463 -6.98 4.97 14.77
C ASP A 463 -5.93 5.86 15.44
N SER A 464 -4.66 5.78 15.03
CA SER A 464 -3.60 6.66 15.56
C SER A 464 -3.78 8.14 15.20
N ALA A 465 -4.63 8.45 14.20
CA ALA A 465 -4.99 9.80 13.79
C ALA A 465 -6.38 10.26 14.32
N ILE A 466 -7.10 9.41 15.06
CA ILE A 466 -8.41 9.81 15.64
C ILE A 466 -8.19 10.91 16.67
N GLY A 467 -8.97 11.98 16.52
CA GLY A 467 -8.81 13.19 17.31
C GLY A 467 -7.84 14.19 16.70
N GLY A 468 -7.19 13.90 15.57
CA GLY A 468 -6.26 14.79 14.88
C GLY A 468 -6.42 14.80 13.36
N VAL A 469 -5.29 14.90 12.65
CA VAL A 469 -5.22 14.99 11.18
C VAL A 469 -4.44 13.80 10.62
N LEU A 470 -5.04 13.07 9.67
CA LEU A 470 -4.34 12.12 8.80
C LEU A 470 -3.98 12.79 7.48
N PHE A 471 -2.70 12.82 7.13
CA PHE A 471 -2.17 13.37 5.88
C PHE A 471 -1.58 12.24 5.03
N VAL A 472 -2.24 11.93 3.92
CA VAL A 472 -1.82 10.88 2.98
C VAL A 472 -1.09 11.52 1.80
N ASP A 473 0.23 11.36 1.72
CA ASP A 473 1.03 11.94 0.65
C ASP A 473 1.11 11.04 -0.59
N GLU A 474 1.23 11.68 -1.76
CA GLU A 474 1.06 11.09 -3.09
C GLU A 474 -0.09 10.06 -3.17
N ALA A 475 -1.26 10.43 -2.62
CA ALA A 475 -2.39 9.54 -2.36
C ALA A 475 -2.94 8.81 -3.61
N TYR A 476 -2.67 9.31 -4.82
CA TYR A 476 -3.00 8.63 -6.07
C TYR A 476 -2.25 7.30 -6.24
N SER A 477 -1.14 7.10 -5.53
CA SER A 477 -0.41 5.83 -5.48
C SER A 477 -1.19 4.68 -4.81
N LEU A 478 -2.33 4.98 -4.18
CA LEU A 478 -3.32 3.98 -3.73
C LEU A 478 -4.25 3.49 -4.88
N SER A 479 -4.19 4.11 -6.07
CA SER A 479 -5.13 3.88 -7.18
C SER A 479 -4.38 3.54 -8.48
N ASN A 480 -3.50 2.54 -8.45
CA ASN A 480 -2.70 2.16 -9.62
C ASN A 480 -3.49 1.32 -10.65
N SER A 481 -4.03 1.98 -11.66
CA SER A 481 -4.64 1.34 -12.85
C SER A 481 -3.63 0.78 -13.87
N GLY A 482 -2.33 0.84 -13.57
CA GLY A 482 -1.25 0.44 -14.49
C GLY A 482 -0.95 -1.07 -14.53
N TYR A 483 -1.43 -1.84 -13.55
CA TYR A 483 -1.30 -3.29 -13.53
C TYR A 483 -2.51 -3.97 -14.19
N SER A 484 -2.27 -5.03 -14.98
CA SER A 484 -3.33 -5.73 -15.74
C SER A 484 -4.32 -6.51 -14.87
N LYS A 485 -4.00 -6.70 -13.59
CA LYS A 485 -4.98 -6.78 -12.49
C LYS A 485 -4.87 -5.46 -11.74
N GLY A 486 -5.99 -4.80 -11.45
CA GLY A 486 -5.99 -3.59 -10.62
C GLY A 486 -5.32 -3.82 -9.27
N ASP A 487 -4.79 -2.74 -8.70
CA ASP A 487 -4.08 -2.70 -7.42
C ASP A 487 -5.05 -2.91 -6.23
N ALA A 488 -5.54 -4.13 -6.10
CA ALA A 488 -6.55 -4.53 -5.12
C ALA A 488 -6.15 -4.20 -3.67
N TYR A 489 -4.85 -4.06 -3.39
CA TYR A 489 -4.35 -3.61 -2.09
C TYR A 489 -4.52 -2.09 -1.90
N GLY A 490 -4.11 -1.29 -2.89
CA GLY A 490 -4.37 0.14 -2.87
C GLY A 490 -5.87 0.45 -2.81
N ASP A 491 -6.67 -0.27 -3.61
CA ASP A 491 -8.13 -0.18 -3.60
C ASP A 491 -8.72 -0.54 -2.23
N GLU A 492 -8.25 -1.62 -1.57
CA GLU A 492 -8.69 -2.01 -0.23
C GLU A 492 -8.37 -0.93 0.82
N ALA A 493 -7.15 -0.39 0.81
CA ALA A 493 -6.76 0.73 1.69
C ALA A 493 -7.64 1.96 1.44
N LEU A 494 -7.94 2.27 0.17
CA LEU A 494 -8.77 3.40 -0.22
C LEU A 494 -10.23 3.24 0.22
N GLN A 495 -10.79 2.02 0.16
CA GLN A 495 -12.14 1.73 0.68
C GLN A 495 -12.22 1.83 2.20
N VAL A 496 -11.19 1.35 2.92
CA VAL A 496 -11.11 1.52 4.39
C VAL A 496 -11.01 3.01 4.75
N LEU A 497 -10.15 3.77 4.08
CA LEU A 497 -10.01 5.21 4.28
C LEU A 497 -11.31 5.96 3.98
N LEU A 498 -12.02 5.61 2.90
CA LEU A 498 -13.32 6.19 2.54
C LEU A 498 -14.41 5.92 3.58
N LYS A 499 -14.50 4.68 4.08
CA LYS A 499 -15.46 4.30 5.13
C LYS A 499 -15.16 5.08 6.41
N ARG A 500 -13.91 5.06 6.87
CA ARG A 500 -13.49 5.67 8.13
C ARG A 500 -13.56 7.19 8.10
N ALA A 501 -13.32 7.81 6.94
CA ALA A 501 -13.57 9.24 6.74
C ALA A 501 -15.04 9.63 6.93
N GLU A 502 -16.01 8.74 6.65
CA GLU A 502 -17.42 8.97 7.00
C GLU A 502 -17.71 8.64 8.47
N ASP A 503 -17.39 7.43 8.92
CA ASP A 503 -17.73 6.90 10.25
C ASP A 503 -17.11 7.73 11.38
N ASN A 504 -15.90 8.27 11.17
CA ASN A 504 -15.15 9.05 12.17
C ASN A 504 -15.07 10.56 11.85
N ARG A 505 -15.84 11.06 10.87
CA ARG A 505 -15.78 12.45 10.34
C ARG A 505 -15.84 13.56 11.38
N ASP A 506 -16.43 13.30 12.54
CA ASP A 506 -16.60 14.30 13.59
C ASP A 506 -15.40 14.42 14.55
N HIS A 507 -14.45 13.48 14.45
CA HIS A 507 -13.20 13.41 15.22
C HIS A 507 -11.93 13.30 14.35
N LEU A 508 -12.03 13.09 13.05
CA LEU A 508 -10.91 12.88 12.13
C LEU A 508 -10.97 13.88 10.96
N VAL A 509 -9.87 14.57 10.70
CA VAL A 509 -9.62 15.28 9.43
C VAL A 509 -8.74 14.39 8.55
N VAL A 510 -9.05 14.31 7.26
CA VAL A 510 -8.21 13.59 6.28
C VAL A 510 -7.82 14.55 5.17
N ILE A 511 -6.52 14.58 4.85
CA ILE A 511 -5.94 15.40 3.79
C ILE A 511 -5.26 14.45 2.81
N LEU A 512 -5.73 14.42 1.56
CA LEU A 512 -5.07 13.68 0.47
C LEU A 512 -4.18 14.65 -0.29
N ALA A 513 -2.89 14.37 -0.39
CA ALA A 513 -1.92 15.24 -1.05
C ALA A 513 -1.29 14.56 -2.28
N GLY A 514 -0.83 15.38 -3.22
CA GLY A 514 0.02 14.94 -4.32
C GLY A 514 0.04 15.88 -5.53
N TYR A 515 0.72 15.48 -6.60
CA TYR A 515 0.75 16.21 -7.86
C TYR A 515 -0.65 16.38 -8.48
N PRO A 516 -0.99 17.55 -9.09
CA PRO A 516 -2.35 17.86 -9.56
C PRO A 516 -2.95 16.78 -10.48
N ALA A 517 -2.24 16.39 -11.53
CA ALA A 517 -2.71 15.39 -12.49
C ALA A 517 -2.87 13.98 -11.89
N GLY A 518 -2.16 13.66 -10.80
CA GLY A 518 -2.37 12.41 -10.05
C GLY A 518 -3.64 12.48 -9.21
N MET A 519 -3.85 13.59 -8.51
CA MET A 519 -5.07 13.82 -7.72
C MET A 519 -6.33 13.89 -8.60
N ASP A 520 -6.24 14.49 -9.79
CA ASP A 520 -7.35 14.55 -10.75
C ASP A 520 -7.77 13.15 -11.22
N ARG A 521 -6.79 12.27 -11.49
CA ARG A 521 -7.05 10.85 -11.83
C ARG A 521 -7.70 10.11 -10.66
N LEU A 522 -7.13 10.23 -9.45
CA LEU A 522 -7.67 9.59 -8.24
C LEU A 522 -9.13 9.98 -7.98
N LEU A 523 -9.45 11.28 -8.07
CA LEU A 523 -10.82 11.80 -7.86
C LEU A 523 -11.81 11.42 -8.97
N ALA A 524 -11.32 11.13 -10.18
CA ALA A 524 -12.12 10.64 -11.30
C ALA A 524 -12.40 9.13 -11.21
N THR A 525 -11.42 8.33 -10.75
CA THR A 525 -11.55 6.87 -10.61
C THR A 525 -12.60 6.47 -9.57
N ASN A 526 -12.76 7.23 -8.48
CA ASN A 526 -13.63 6.85 -7.37
C ASN A 526 -14.61 7.99 -6.96
N PRO A 527 -15.89 7.94 -7.39
CA PRO A 527 -16.93 8.92 -6.99
C PRO A 527 -17.18 9.03 -5.48
N GLY A 528 -16.78 8.01 -4.70
CA GLY A 528 -16.81 8.03 -3.24
C GLY A 528 -15.86 9.07 -2.65
N LEU A 529 -14.77 9.41 -3.34
CA LEU A 529 -13.84 10.47 -2.94
C LEU A 529 -14.41 11.85 -3.27
N SER A 530 -14.84 12.08 -4.51
CA SER A 530 -15.29 13.40 -4.99
C SER A 530 -16.49 13.94 -4.20
N SER A 531 -17.30 13.06 -3.59
CA SER A 531 -18.41 13.44 -2.70
C SER A 531 -17.98 13.86 -1.28
N ARG A 532 -16.85 13.34 -0.77
CA ARG A 532 -16.35 13.58 0.60
C ARG A 532 -15.24 14.64 0.66
N PHE A 533 -14.31 14.55 -0.27
CA PHE A 533 -13.12 15.40 -0.39
C PHE A 533 -13.40 16.61 -1.30
N THR A 534 -14.45 17.38 -1.00
CA THR A 534 -14.87 18.50 -1.87
C THR A 534 -13.98 19.73 -1.79
N THR A 535 -13.14 19.84 -0.75
CA THR A 535 -12.36 21.05 -0.49
C THR A 535 -10.94 20.91 -1.04
N ARG A 536 -10.78 21.18 -2.35
CA ARG A 536 -9.46 21.29 -2.98
C ARG A 536 -8.76 22.56 -2.51
N VAL A 537 -7.46 22.45 -2.28
CA VAL A 537 -6.52 23.52 -1.96
C VAL A 537 -5.33 23.35 -2.91
N ASP A 538 -5.09 24.33 -3.77
CA ASP A 538 -4.02 24.26 -4.76
C ASP A 538 -2.76 25.00 -4.29
N PHE A 539 -1.63 24.31 -4.42
CA PHE A 539 -0.29 24.72 -4.00
C PHE A 539 0.58 24.93 -5.26
N PRO A 540 0.57 26.13 -5.86
CA PRO A 540 1.38 26.39 -7.05
C PRO A 540 2.88 26.40 -6.73
N SER A 541 3.69 26.21 -7.77
CA SER A 541 5.15 26.42 -7.72
C SER A 541 5.48 27.86 -7.31
N TYR A 542 6.56 28.06 -6.56
CA TYR A 542 6.96 29.39 -6.10
C TYR A 542 7.58 30.22 -7.22
N ARG A 543 7.25 31.51 -7.25
CA ARG A 543 7.85 32.50 -8.17
C ARG A 543 9.28 32.86 -7.72
N PRO A 544 10.14 33.41 -8.59
CA PRO A 544 11.55 33.72 -8.26
C PRO A 544 11.73 34.55 -6.98
N LEU A 545 10.89 35.57 -6.76
CA LEU A 545 10.93 36.41 -5.56
C LEU A 545 10.45 35.67 -4.30
N GLU A 546 9.57 34.67 -4.44
CA GLU A 546 9.13 33.82 -3.33
C GLU A 546 10.22 32.81 -2.96
N LEU A 547 10.91 32.22 -3.94
CA LEU A 547 12.09 31.38 -3.71
C LEU A 547 13.21 32.17 -2.99
N THR A 548 13.51 33.38 -3.47
CA THR A 548 14.52 34.26 -2.83
C THR A 548 14.14 34.58 -1.39
N ALA A 549 12.86 34.91 -1.13
CA ALA A 549 12.37 35.19 0.21
C ALA A 549 12.34 33.94 1.12
N ILE A 550 12.12 32.74 0.58
CA ILE A 550 12.27 31.47 1.33
C ILE A 550 13.72 31.28 1.77
N GLY A 551 14.70 31.55 0.90
CA GLY A 551 16.12 31.51 1.26
C GLY A 551 16.52 32.51 2.34
N GLY A 552 15.93 33.73 2.33
CA GLY A 552 16.08 34.69 3.42
C GLY A 552 15.50 34.18 4.74
N VAL A 553 14.23 33.74 4.74
CA VAL A 553 13.55 33.20 5.94
C VAL A 553 14.27 31.96 6.52
N LEU A 554 14.90 31.13 5.68
CA LEU A 554 15.71 29.99 6.12
C LEU A 554 16.98 30.43 6.85
N ALA A 555 17.67 31.48 6.39
CA ALA A 555 18.84 32.01 7.06
C ALA A 555 18.45 32.70 8.39
N ASP A 556 17.48 33.62 8.34
CA ASP A 556 16.97 34.36 9.51
C ASP A 556 16.56 33.41 10.66
N ALA A 557 15.88 32.31 10.33
CA ALA A 557 15.38 31.33 11.30
C ALA A 557 16.49 30.55 12.03
N ASN A 558 17.70 30.47 11.45
CA ASN A 558 18.86 29.83 12.06
C ASN A 558 19.88 30.84 12.63
N GLY A 559 19.63 32.15 12.46
CA GLY A 559 20.54 33.22 12.87
C GLY A 559 21.66 33.54 11.88
N ASP A 560 21.58 32.97 10.67
CA ASP A 560 22.45 33.27 9.53
C ASP A 560 21.90 34.44 8.71
N ARG A 561 22.72 34.97 7.81
CA ARG A 561 22.32 35.87 6.73
C ARG A 561 23.11 35.61 5.45
N TRP A 562 22.54 36.01 4.33
CA TRP A 562 23.24 36.15 3.06
C TRP A 562 23.93 37.53 3.01
N ASP A 563 25.13 37.62 2.43
CA ASP A 563 25.69 38.92 2.02
C ASP A 563 24.99 39.46 0.75
N GLU A 564 25.29 40.71 0.39
CA GLU A 564 24.59 41.42 -0.70
C GLU A 564 24.80 40.73 -2.06
N GLU A 565 26.02 40.26 -2.33
CA GLU A 565 26.36 39.51 -3.54
C GLU A 565 25.66 38.14 -3.58
N ALA A 566 25.64 37.40 -2.47
CA ALA A 566 24.93 36.12 -2.38
C ALA A 566 23.41 36.28 -2.50
N LEU A 567 22.82 37.34 -1.95
CA LEU A 567 21.38 37.56 -2.01
C LEU A 567 20.90 37.95 -3.42
N ASP A 568 21.70 38.70 -4.17
CA ASP A 568 21.42 39.02 -5.57
C ASP A 568 21.66 37.81 -6.49
N GLU A 569 22.71 37.00 -6.26
CA GLU A 569 22.88 35.75 -7.01
C GLU A 569 21.84 34.69 -6.64
N LEU A 570 21.37 34.63 -5.39
CA LEU A 570 20.24 33.78 -5.00
C LEU A 570 18.96 34.16 -5.75
N ARG A 571 18.79 35.45 -6.08
CA ARG A 571 17.70 35.95 -6.94
C ARG A 571 17.91 35.58 -8.40
N SER A 572 19.13 35.65 -8.91
CA SER A 572 19.54 35.17 -10.25
C SER A 572 19.24 33.68 -10.42
N ILE A 573 19.76 32.83 -9.52
CA ILE A 573 19.47 31.39 -9.43
C ILE A 573 17.95 31.14 -9.39
N SER A 574 17.23 31.84 -8.50
CA SER A 574 15.77 31.70 -8.36
C SER A 574 14.99 32.08 -9.62
N GLY A 575 15.50 33.03 -10.42
CA GLY A 575 14.97 33.34 -11.75
C GLY A 575 15.24 32.18 -12.72
N HIS A 576 16.52 31.82 -12.86
CA HIS A 576 16.99 30.80 -13.81
C HIS A 576 16.27 29.46 -13.66
N VAL A 577 16.14 28.93 -12.44
CA VAL A 577 15.48 27.63 -12.22
C VAL A 577 13.96 27.64 -12.50
N VAL A 578 13.33 28.82 -12.49
CA VAL A 578 11.92 28.97 -12.88
C VAL A 578 11.81 29.16 -14.39
N GLU A 579 12.66 29.98 -15.00
CA GLU A 579 12.70 30.22 -16.46
C GLU A 579 13.01 28.96 -17.27
N GLN A 580 13.89 28.08 -16.76
CA GLN A 580 14.17 26.78 -17.38
C GLN A 580 13.11 25.70 -17.06
N GLY A 581 12.04 26.03 -16.31
CA GLY A 581 10.99 25.09 -15.89
C GLY A 581 11.43 24.06 -14.84
N TRP A 582 12.60 24.23 -14.25
CA TRP A 582 13.26 23.23 -13.42
C TRP A 582 12.73 23.11 -11.99
N ILE A 583 12.05 24.13 -11.48
CA ILE A 583 11.75 24.27 -10.05
C ILE A 583 10.90 23.14 -9.46
N ASP A 584 10.02 22.52 -10.26
CA ASP A 584 9.16 21.43 -9.79
C ASP A 584 9.91 20.10 -9.65
N GLU A 585 10.86 19.81 -10.56
CA GLU A 585 11.78 18.67 -10.44
C GLU A 585 12.76 18.85 -9.27
N LEU A 586 13.25 20.07 -9.06
CA LEU A 586 14.10 20.43 -7.92
C LEU A 586 13.32 20.47 -6.59
N GLY A 587 11.99 20.46 -6.64
CA GLY A 587 11.13 20.41 -5.46
C GLY A 587 10.97 21.74 -4.70
N ASN A 588 10.86 22.86 -5.41
CA ASN A 588 10.43 24.16 -4.86
C ASN A 588 11.17 24.58 -3.56
N GLY A 589 10.48 24.62 -2.41
CA GLY A 589 11.08 25.01 -1.13
C GLY A 589 12.10 24.00 -0.59
N ARG A 590 12.11 22.75 -1.08
CA ARG A 590 13.15 21.75 -0.76
C ARG A 590 14.48 22.12 -1.43
N PHE A 591 14.45 22.59 -2.67
CA PHE A 591 15.65 23.10 -3.37
C PHE A 591 16.31 24.23 -2.59
N LEU A 592 15.54 25.24 -2.16
CA LEU A 592 16.07 26.37 -1.37
C LEU A 592 16.60 25.94 0.00
N ARG A 593 15.95 24.97 0.65
CA ARG A 593 16.45 24.34 1.87
C ARG A 593 17.81 23.65 1.65
N THR A 594 17.92 22.77 0.67
CA THR A 594 19.17 22.05 0.38
C THR A 594 20.28 22.98 -0.10
N LEU A 595 19.94 24.05 -0.84
CA LEU A 595 20.88 25.08 -1.28
C LEU A 595 21.42 25.90 -0.09
N TYR A 596 20.56 26.27 0.87
CA TYR A 596 20.95 26.89 2.13
C TYR A 596 21.81 25.95 2.99
N GLU A 597 21.36 24.72 3.23
CA GLU A 597 22.08 23.71 4.03
C GLU A 597 23.49 23.42 3.46
N LYS A 598 23.64 23.36 2.13
CA LYS A 598 24.95 23.25 1.47
C LYS A 598 25.76 24.53 1.49
N SER A 599 25.14 25.70 1.41
CA SER A 599 25.84 26.99 1.59
C SER A 599 26.44 27.10 2.98
N CYS A 600 25.75 26.63 4.03
CA CYS A 600 26.31 26.51 5.38
C CYS A 600 27.52 25.56 5.41
N ALA A 601 27.43 24.38 4.79
CA ALA A 601 28.56 23.44 4.73
C ALA A 601 29.79 24.03 3.99
N TYR A 602 29.58 24.79 2.90
CA TYR A 602 30.66 25.47 2.19
C TYR A 602 31.21 26.70 2.95
N ARG A 603 30.37 27.44 3.69
CA ARG A 603 30.81 28.46 4.65
C ARG A 603 31.72 27.83 5.70
N ASP A 604 31.32 26.70 6.28
CA ASP A 604 32.07 26.05 7.35
C ASP A 604 33.41 25.48 6.84
N LEU A 605 33.42 24.90 5.62
CA LEU A 605 34.65 24.51 4.92
C LEU A 605 35.58 25.69 4.64
N ARG A 606 35.04 26.85 4.22
CA ARG A 606 35.80 28.10 4.02
C ARG A 606 36.41 28.59 5.34
N LEU A 607 35.64 28.55 6.43
CA LEU A 607 36.08 29.02 7.74
C LEU A 607 37.06 28.05 8.43
N ALA A 608 37.04 26.76 8.10
CA ALA A 608 38.08 25.82 8.52
C ALA A 608 39.48 26.16 7.96
N GLY A 609 39.55 26.91 6.86
CA GLY A 609 40.79 27.47 6.30
C GLY A 609 41.14 28.88 6.80
N PHE A 610 40.42 29.44 7.78
CA PHE A 610 40.58 30.82 8.22
C PHE A 610 41.84 31.02 9.08
N ALA A 611 42.54 32.14 8.87
CA ALA A 611 43.80 32.45 9.54
C ALA A 611 43.59 33.10 10.93
N GLY A 612 42.82 32.44 11.80
CA GLY A 612 42.47 32.91 13.14
C GLY A 612 41.18 32.28 13.66
N GLU A 613 40.65 32.79 14.78
CA GLU A 613 39.31 32.44 15.25
C GLU A 613 38.27 33.28 14.45
N PRO A 614 37.30 32.66 13.74
CA PRO A 614 36.27 33.40 13.01
C PRO A 614 35.40 34.24 13.93
N SER A 615 35.01 35.44 13.50
CA SER A 615 34.08 36.26 14.29
C SER A 615 32.66 35.69 14.23
N ARG A 616 31.79 36.10 15.18
CA ARG A 616 30.35 35.83 15.10
C ARG A 616 29.76 36.27 13.75
N ASP A 617 30.30 37.33 13.16
CA ASP A 617 29.82 37.88 11.90
C ASP A 617 30.21 36.99 10.71
N ASP A 618 31.42 36.43 10.72
CA ASP A 618 31.89 35.48 9.71
C ASP A 618 31.13 34.15 9.78
N LEU A 619 30.88 33.66 11.00
CA LEU A 619 30.09 32.45 11.26
C LEU A 619 28.63 32.60 10.80
N ALA A 620 28.04 33.78 10.95
CA ALA A 620 26.66 34.05 10.54
C ALA A 620 26.50 34.46 9.07
N THR A 621 27.58 34.62 8.28
CA THR A 621 27.49 35.17 6.92
C THR A 621 27.81 34.13 5.84
N LEU A 622 26.76 33.74 5.10
CA LEU A 622 26.82 33.05 3.83
C LEU A 622 27.19 34.04 2.73
N ARG A 623 28.23 33.71 1.94
CA ARG A 623 28.78 34.57 0.90
C ARG A 623 28.64 33.95 -0.49
N LEU A 624 28.79 34.75 -1.54
CA LEU A 624 28.62 34.34 -2.93
C LEU A 624 29.40 33.05 -3.29
N ALA A 625 30.62 32.90 -2.77
CA ALA A 625 31.45 31.73 -2.99
C ALA A 625 30.82 30.43 -2.46
N ASP A 626 30.16 30.47 -1.30
CA ASP A 626 29.54 29.30 -0.69
C ASP A 626 28.29 28.87 -1.48
N LEU A 627 27.48 29.87 -1.87
CA LEU A 627 26.28 29.70 -2.68
C LEU A 627 26.60 29.14 -4.08
N MET A 628 27.67 29.61 -4.71
CA MET A 628 28.09 29.12 -6.03
C MET A 628 28.59 27.68 -5.99
N GLN A 629 29.33 27.28 -4.95
CA GLN A 629 29.72 25.88 -4.77
C GLN A 629 28.49 25.00 -4.47
N ALA A 630 27.61 25.43 -3.57
CA ALA A 630 26.37 24.74 -3.25
C ALA A 630 25.46 24.54 -4.47
N TYR A 631 25.29 25.57 -5.31
CA TYR A 631 24.48 25.52 -6.52
C TYR A 631 25.12 24.61 -7.58
N GLY A 632 26.45 24.70 -7.77
CA GLY A 632 27.20 23.82 -8.66
C GLY A 632 27.07 22.36 -8.26
N GLU A 633 27.16 22.04 -6.97
CA GLU A 633 26.97 20.67 -6.46
C GLU A 633 25.53 20.18 -6.67
N VAL A 634 24.51 20.98 -6.33
CA VAL A 634 23.09 20.63 -6.50
C VAL A 634 22.72 20.40 -7.96
N LEU A 635 23.33 21.13 -8.91
CA LEU A 635 23.14 20.88 -10.35
C LEU A 635 24.02 19.75 -10.90
N SER A 636 25.14 19.38 -10.25
CA SER A 636 26.05 18.34 -10.76
C SER A 636 25.39 16.96 -10.89
N GLY A 637 24.42 16.65 -10.02
CA GLY A 637 23.59 15.44 -10.10
C GLY A 637 22.65 15.40 -11.32
N ARG A 638 22.57 16.49 -12.09
CA ARG A 638 21.71 16.67 -13.27
C ARG A 638 22.54 16.82 -14.55
N GLY A 639 23.59 15.99 -14.66
CA GLY A 639 24.52 15.97 -15.79
C GLY A 639 23.83 15.96 -17.17
N PRO A 640 24.49 16.49 -18.21
CA PRO A 640 23.84 16.98 -19.42
C PRO A 640 22.97 15.92 -20.10
N GLN A 641 21.65 16.16 -20.07
CA GLN A 641 20.69 15.38 -20.85
C GLN A 641 20.89 15.63 -22.34
N ASP A 642 20.90 14.56 -23.13
CA ASP A 642 21.08 14.58 -24.58
C ASP A 642 19.99 15.45 -25.26
N ARG A 643 20.36 16.67 -25.66
CA ARG A 643 19.51 17.58 -26.46
C ARG A 643 19.54 17.22 -27.95
N ASP A 644 19.50 15.92 -28.28
CA ASP A 644 19.52 15.43 -29.66
C ASP A 644 18.62 14.20 -29.88
N ARG A 645 17.30 14.45 -29.78
CA ARG A 645 16.28 13.67 -30.50
C ARG A 645 15.26 14.62 -31.14
N PRO A 646 15.22 14.74 -32.48
CA PRO A 646 14.14 15.47 -33.14
C PRO A 646 12.83 14.68 -33.00
N GLU A 647 11.71 15.41 -32.86
CA GLU A 647 10.38 14.80 -32.91
C GLU A 647 10.12 14.17 -34.30
N PRO A 648 9.47 12.99 -34.38
CA PRO A 648 8.93 12.52 -35.64
C PRO A 648 7.78 13.44 -36.09
N PRO A 649 7.70 13.82 -37.37
CA PRO A 649 6.60 14.65 -37.87
C PRO A 649 5.26 13.90 -37.80
N PRO A 650 4.13 14.60 -37.65
CA PRO A 650 2.81 13.98 -37.56
C PRO A 650 2.39 13.34 -38.90
N MET A 651 1.73 12.18 -38.79
CA MET A 651 0.83 11.58 -39.80
C MET A 651 -0.46 11.12 -39.11
#